data_AF-A0A9X3MRD6-F1
#
_entry.id   AF-A0A9X3MRD6-F1
#
_cell.length_a   1.000
_cell.length_b   1.000
_cell.length_c   1.000
_cell.angle_alpha   90.00
_cell.angle_beta   90.00
_cell.angle_gamma   90.00
#
_symmetry.space_group_name_H-M   'P 1'
#
loop_
_entity.id
_entity.type
_entity.pdbx_description
1 polymer ?
#
loop_
_entity_poly.entity_id
_entity_poly.type
_entity_poly.pdbx_seq_one_letter_code
_entity_poly.pdbx_strand_id
1 'polypeptide(L)'
;MRIAIAGGGPGGLYLSILLKRLDPAHDVVVHERNAPDDTFGFGVVFSDETLAAFEAADPESYAEITRRFVRWSEIDVHYRGEVITSGGHGFSALGRKQLLHILQTRAAELGVDLRFRSEVTALDGDLVVAADGVNSTLRSGAFGTTLDRRRATYAWFGSPHVFEAFTFLIAETPRGVVQVHAYPYSDAMSTFIVESTTATGLDKAACEALFGYELVENRTRWINFVTVRNERWRDGNVVLLGDAAHTAHFSIGSGTKLAMEDAISLAWAVRNGDIDAYEAERRPIVESTQRAAQGSLEWFEGIGRYTKQDPRTFAFNLLTRSRRITHGELRMRDPDFVASLGDAVPMFTPFRLRGLELANRVVVSPMDMYSSVDGTPGDFHLVHLGARAIGGAGLVMTEMICTSADGRITPGCGGLYADEHVGAWRRIVEFVHEHSRAAIGCQLGHAGRKGSTQVLWEGEDQPLPEGNWPLIAPSPLPYLPGVSQVPREMTRADLDAVREDFVRATRRADAAGFDLLEIHMAHGYLLSEFLSPLTNVRSDEYGTDRAKFPLEVFAACRAVWPAEKPMSARISATDWVDGGFDGDDAVAFARRLVEAGCDIVDVSTGQVSPDQQPAYGRSYQTPYADRIRHEAGIPVIAVGAISSYDDVNTIILAGRADLCALARPHLWDPHWTLHAAAEQGVDMHWIPQYRSGSRAPNTGKDVRRMPLRRFDEVPA
;
A
#
# COMPACT_ATOMS: atom_id res chain seq x y z
N MET A 1 -44.22 -0.04 7.92
CA MET A 1 -43.17 -1.03 8.30
C MET A 1 -42.78 -0.79 9.74
N ARG A 2 -42.62 -1.84 10.55
CA ARG A 2 -42.06 -1.80 11.92
C ARG A 2 -40.55 -1.96 11.85
N ILE A 3 -39.81 -0.96 12.32
CA ILE A 3 -38.35 -0.88 12.18
C ILE A 3 -37.74 -0.70 13.57
N ALA A 4 -36.87 -1.62 13.96
CA ALA A 4 -36.18 -1.59 15.24
C ALA A 4 -34.67 -1.40 15.02
N ILE A 5 -34.11 -0.34 15.58
CA ILE A 5 -32.69 0.02 15.41
C ILE A 5 -32.00 -0.11 16.77
N ALA A 6 -30.97 -0.95 16.87
CA ALA A 6 -30.06 -0.98 18.00
C ALA A 6 -28.91 0.01 17.76
N GLY A 7 -28.76 1.01 18.62
CA GLY A 7 -27.71 2.02 18.57
C GLY A 7 -28.23 3.40 18.18
N GLY A 8 -28.05 4.37 19.08
CA GLY A 8 -28.35 5.79 18.92
C GLY A 8 -27.13 6.63 18.54
N GLY A 9 -26.17 6.03 17.82
CA GLY A 9 -25.05 6.76 17.22
C GLY A 9 -25.46 7.53 15.95
N PRO A 10 -24.52 8.26 15.29
CA PRO A 10 -24.84 9.05 14.10
C PRO A 10 -25.50 8.25 12.97
N GLY A 11 -25.05 7.02 12.69
CA GLY A 11 -25.66 6.18 11.65
C GLY A 11 -27.10 5.78 11.99
N GLY A 12 -27.35 5.25 13.19
CA GLY A 12 -28.69 4.79 13.60
C GLY A 12 -29.71 5.91 13.72
N LEU A 13 -29.32 7.05 14.31
CA LEU A 13 -30.18 8.25 14.38
C LEU A 13 -30.44 8.85 13.02
N TYR A 14 -29.44 8.93 12.14
CA TYR A 14 -29.63 9.51 10.82
C TYR A 14 -30.52 8.61 9.94
N LEU A 15 -30.34 7.28 10.02
CA LEU A 15 -31.23 6.34 9.35
C LEU A 15 -32.69 6.51 9.80
N SER A 16 -32.94 6.66 11.11
CA SER A 16 -34.31 6.80 11.63
C SER A 16 -35.00 8.07 11.12
N ILE A 17 -34.27 9.18 11.03
CA ILE A 17 -34.71 10.44 10.42
C ILE A 17 -35.09 10.20 8.95
N LEU A 18 -34.19 9.60 8.16
CA LEU A 18 -34.40 9.38 6.73
C LEU A 18 -35.60 8.46 6.47
N LEU A 19 -35.75 7.38 7.25
CA LEU A 19 -36.88 6.46 7.13
C LEU A 19 -38.23 7.14 7.40
N LYS A 20 -38.31 8.02 8.41
CA LYS A 20 -39.52 8.81 8.69
C LYS A 20 -39.80 9.87 7.62
N ARG A 21 -38.76 10.46 7.02
CA ARG A 21 -38.92 11.43 5.94
C ARG A 21 -39.36 10.79 4.63
N LEU A 22 -38.91 9.57 4.35
CA LEU A 22 -39.32 8.82 3.17
C LEU A 22 -40.75 8.30 3.28
N ASP A 23 -41.16 7.82 4.46
CA ASP A 23 -42.54 7.43 4.76
C ASP A 23 -42.87 7.67 6.25
N PRO A 24 -43.71 8.68 6.57
CA PRO A 24 -44.13 8.96 7.94
C PRO A 24 -44.89 7.81 8.62
N ALA A 25 -45.46 6.87 7.84
CA ALA A 25 -46.18 5.70 8.35
C ALA A 25 -45.25 4.59 8.88
N HIS A 26 -43.93 4.72 8.70
CA HIS A 26 -42.97 3.83 9.37
C HIS A 26 -43.06 3.96 10.89
N ASP A 27 -43.16 2.83 11.58
CA ASP A 27 -43.04 2.75 13.04
C ASP A 27 -41.56 2.47 13.36
N VAL A 28 -40.84 3.50 13.81
CA VAL A 28 -39.37 3.45 13.96
C VAL A 28 -39.01 3.62 15.43
N VAL A 29 -38.34 2.62 16.00
CA VAL A 29 -37.87 2.62 17.39
C VAL A 29 -36.35 2.51 17.41
N VAL A 30 -35.68 3.41 18.13
CA VAL A 30 -34.22 3.39 18.34
C VAL A 30 -33.93 3.04 19.80
N HIS A 31 -33.18 1.96 20.02
CA HIS A 31 -32.71 1.51 21.33
C HIS A 31 -31.25 1.91 21.53
N GLU A 32 -30.97 2.82 22.47
CA GLU A 32 -29.62 3.24 22.86
C GLU A 32 -29.30 2.77 24.28
N ARG A 33 -28.20 2.04 24.44
CA ARG A 33 -27.77 1.49 25.73
C ARG A 33 -27.34 2.57 26.73
N ASN A 34 -26.85 3.71 26.25
CA ASN A 34 -26.38 4.82 27.05
C ASN A 34 -27.48 5.86 27.32
N ALA A 35 -27.19 6.83 28.20
CA ALA A 35 -28.02 8.03 28.33
C ALA A 35 -27.85 8.95 27.09
N PRO A 36 -28.78 9.88 26.81
CA PRO A 36 -28.72 10.75 25.63
C PRO A 36 -27.42 11.55 25.48
N ASP A 37 -26.85 11.98 26.61
CA ASP A 37 -25.63 12.79 26.69
C ASP A 37 -24.35 11.96 26.93
N ASP A 38 -24.49 10.65 27.13
CA ASP A 38 -23.37 9.74 27.43
C ASP A 38 -22.67 9.32 26.14
N THR A 39 -21.64 10.05 25.74
CA THR A 39 -20.85 9.76 24.53
C THR A 39 -19.38 9.53 24.85
N PHE A 40 -18.73 8.67 24.07
CA PHE A 40 -17.27 8.49 24.07
C PHE A 40 -16.65 9.37 22.97
N GLY A 41 -15.57 10.07 23.31
CA GLY A 41 -14.85 10.96 22.39
C GLY A 41 -15.37 12.40 22.39
N PHE A 42 -14.77 13.21 21.51
CA PHE A 42 -14.93 14.66 21.47
C PHE A 42 -15.42 15.15 20.10
N GLY A 43 -14.57 15.63 19.20
CA GLY A 43 -14.96 16.15 17.88
C GLY A 43 -14.94 15.12 16.76
N VAL A 44 -15.82 15.24 15.78
CA VAL A 44 -15.83 14.41 14.55
C VAL A 44 -15.56 15.27 13.33
N VAL A 45 -14.81 14.72 12.37
CA VAL A 45 -14.40 15.42 11.13
C VAL A 45 -15.23 14.93 9.94
N PHE A 46 -15.56 15.85 9.05
CA PHE A 46 -16.19 15.62 7.75
C PHE A 46 -15.30 16.22 6.65
N SER A 47 -15.19 15.53 5.51
CA SER A 47 -14.59 16.10 4.30
C SER A 47 -15.63 16.83 3.45
N ASP A 48 -15.24 17.89 2.76
CA ASP A 48 -16.17 18.76 2.01
C ASP A 48 -16.96 18.01 0.91
N GLU A 49 -16.36 17.00 0.27
CA GLU A 49 -17.02 16.13 -0.73
C GLU A 49 -18.28 15.41 -0.21
N THR A 50 -18.40 15.24 1.11
CA THR A 50 -19.49 14.49 1.77
C THR A 50 -20.78 15.29 1.86
N LEU A 51 -20.67 16.62 1.87
CA LEU A 51 -21.74 17.50 2.30
C LEU A 51 -22.92 17.55 1.32
N ALA A 52 -22.67 17.37 0.02
CA ALA A 52 -23.70 17.41 -1.00
C ALA A 52 -24.72 16.26 -0.88
N ALA A 53 -24.26 15.04 -0.56
CA ALA A 53 -25.15 13.89 -0.38
C ALA A 53 -26.04 14.07 0.86
N PHE A 54 -25.50 14.69 1.91
CA PHE A 54 -26.23 14.95 3.15
C PHE A 54 -27.24 16.08 2.96
N GLU A 55 -26.87 17.14 2.24
CA GLU A 55 -27.78 18.22 1.87
C GLU A 55 -28.95 17.70 1.03
N ALA A 56 -28.70 16.84 0.05
CA ALA A 56 -29.75 16.26 -0.78
C ALA A 56 -30.68 15.33 0.02
N ALA A 57 -30.12 14.53 0.93
CA ALA A 57 -30.88 13.58 1.74
C ALA A 57 -31.67 14.27 2.87
N ASP A 58 -31.05 15.19 3.63
CA ASP A 58 -31.68 15.94 4.71
C ASP A 58 -31.23 17.40 4.86
N PRO A 59 -31.83 18.32 4.08
CA PRO A 59 -31.46 19.74 4.11
C PRO A 59 -31.54 20.40 5.50
N GLU A 60 -32.48 19.99 6.35
CA GLU A 60 -32.68 20.60 7.66
C GLU A 60 -31.61 20.18 8.66
N SER A 61 -31.33 18.87 8.80
CA SER A 61 -30.19 18.40 9.60
C SER A 61 -28.88 18.93 9.04
N TYR A 62 -28.72 18.94 7.72
CA TYR A 62 -27.55 19.49 7.05
C TYR A 62 -27.33 20.96 7.43
N ALA A 63 -28.35 21.81 7.35
CA ALA A 63 -28.25 23.22 7.70
C ALA A 63 -27.84 23.42 9.18
N GLU A 64 -28.43 22.66 10.11
CA GLU A 64 -28.09 22.75 11.53
C GLU A 64 -26.69 22.22 11.85
N ILE A 65 -26.24 21.15 11.19
CA ILE A 65 -24.90 20.58 11.32
C ILE A 65 -23.86 21.57 10.77
N THR A 66 -24.04 22.04 9.53
CA THR A 66 -23.06 22.90 8.84
C THR A 66 -22.93 24.30 9.43
N ARG A 67 -24.00 24.84 10.05
CA ARG A 67 -23.97 26.11 10.79
C ARG A 67 -23.00 26.06 11.98
N ARG A 68 -22.71 24.86 12.51
CA ARG A 68 -21.87 24.66 13.70
C ARG A 68 -20.48 24.13 13.39
N PHE A 69 -20.13 23.97 12.11
CA PHE A 69 -18.80 23.51 11.74
C PHE A 69 -17.73 24.55 12.04
N VAL A 70 -16.66 24.08 12.67
CA VAL A 70 -15.33 24.70 12.54
C VAL A 70 -14.71 24.21 11.24
N ARG A 71 -14.09 25.12 10.50
CA ARG A 71 -13.44 24.82 9.22
C ARG A 71 -12.00 25.30 9.22
N TRP A 72 -11.13 24.50 8.62
CA TRP A 72 -9.72 24.82 8.43
C TRP A 72 -9.20 24.05 7.21
N SER A 73 -8.00 24.39 6.73
CA SER A 73 -7.42 23.72 5.55
C SER A 73 -5.99 23.23 5.75
N GLU A 74 -5.41 23.55 6.91
CA GLU A 74 -4.02 23.30 7.23
C GLU A 74 -3.83 22.02 8.05
N ILE A 75 -2.69 21.39 7.85
CA ILE A 75 -2.17 20.30 8.67
C ILE A 75 -0.80 20.73 9.19
N ASP A 76 -0.63 20.73 10.50
CA ASP A 76 0.65 20.98 11.15
C ASP A 76 1.28 19.66 11.59
N VAL A 77 2.54 19.45 11.24
CA VAL A 77 3.34 18.32 11.68
C VAL A 77 4.46 18.82 12.59
N HIS A 78 4.30 18.61 13.90
CA HIS A 78 5.30 18.92 14.91
C HIS A 78 6.20 17.72 15.11
N TYR A 79 7.45 17.85 14.69
CA TYR A 79 8.41 16.76 14.75
C TYR A 79 9.83 17.30 14.89
N ARG A 80 10.57 16.78 15.88
CA ARG A 80 11.94 17.17 16.23
C ARG A 80 12.16 18.68 16.45
N GLY A 81 11.16 19.34 17.02
CA GLY A 81 11.23 20.78 17.34
C GLY A 81 10.91 21.71 16.16
N GLU A 82 10.61 21.15 14.99
CA GLU A 82 10.13 21.90 13.83
C GLU A 82 8.63 21.70 13.64
N VAL A 83 7.98 22.70 13.05
CA VAL A 83 6.59 22.65 12.62
C VAL A 83 6.57 22.78 11.11
N ILE A 84 6.06 21.75 10.44
CA ILE A 84 5.87 21.75 8.99
C ILE A 84 4.38 21.80 8.71
N THR A 85 3.95 22.90 8.09
CA THR A 85 2.55 23.12 7.73
C THR A 85 2.32 22.74 6.28
N SER A 86 1.20 22.06 6.00
CA SER A 86 0.69 21.85 4.65
C SER A 86 -0.76 22.28 4.55
N GLY A 87 -1.08 23.15 3.59
CA GLY A 87 -2.41 23.68 3.31
C GLY A 87 -3.22 22.89 2.27
N GLY A 88 -4.41 23.40 1.96
CA GLY A 88 -5.23 22.92 0.84
C GLY A 88 -5.95 21.57 1.07
N HIS A 89 -6.08 21.11 2.32
CA HIS A 89 -6.70 19.80 2.63
C HIS A 89 -8.22 19.85 2.84
N GLY A 90 -8.76 20.98 3.29
CA GLY A 90 -10.20 21.21 3.50
C GLY A 90 -10.85 20.28 4.54
N PHE A 91 -11.04 20.77 5.77
CA PHE A 91 -11.65 20.04 6.86
C PHE A 91 -12.81 20.80 7.48
N SER A 92 -13.83 20.05 7.91
CA SER A 92 -14.93 20.53 8.74
C SER A 92 -15.08 19.65 9.97
N ALA A 93 -15.32 20.20 11.16
CA ALA A 93 -15.63 19.40 12.34
C ALA A 93 -16.67 20.04 13.25
N LEU A 94 -17.30 19.21 14.08
CA LEU A 94 -18.15 19.63 15.19
C LEU A 94 -18.05 18.67 16.38
N GLY A 95 -18.50 19.11 17.55
CA GLY A 95 -18.58 18.27 18.73
C GLY A 95 -19.53 17.09 18.53
N ARG A 96 -19.09 15.87 18.83
CA ARG A 96 -19.89 14.63 18.73
C ARG A 96 -21.17 14.72 19.55
N LYS A 97 -21.11 15.26 20.77
CA LYS A 97 -22.29 15.49 21.62
C LYS A 97 -23.30 16.41 20.93
N GLN A 98 -22.82 17.45 20.26
CA GLN A 98 -23.66 18.40 19.54
C GLN A 98 -24.29 17.76 18.30
N LEU A 99 -23.53 16.97 17.53
CA LEU A 99 -24.06 16.18 16.42
C LEU A 99 -25.19 15.26 16.87
N LEU A 100 -24.97 14.49 17.95
CA LEU A 100 -25.98 13.60 18.50
C LEU A 100 -27.23 14.37 18.95
N HIS A 101 -27.07 15.51 19.61
CA HIS A 101 -28.20 16.34 20.02
C HIS A 101 -29.03 16.83 18.82
N ILE A 102 -28.40 17.29 17.74
CA ILE A 102 -29.09 17.70 16.51
C ILE A 102 -29.92 16.54 15.95
N LEU A 103 -29.30 15.36 15.81
CA LEU A 103 -29.96 14.18 15.26
C LEU A 103 -31.07 13.64 16.18
N GLN A 104 -30.87 13.65 17.49
CA GLN A 104 -31.90 13.23 18.46
C GLN A 104 -33.11 14.16 18.43
N THR A 105 -32.89 15.47 18.43
CA THR A 105 -33.98 16.46 18.32
C THR A 105 -34.74 16.27 17.03
N ARG A 106 -34.03 16.14 15.89
CA ARG A 106 -34.65 15.93 14.58
C ARG A 106 -35.45 14.62 14.51
N ALA A 107 -34.92 13.53 15.05
CA ALA A 107 -35.61 12.25 15.09
C ALA A 107 -36.90 12.34 15.93
N ALA A 108 -36.85 13.02 17.08
CA ALA A 108 -38.03 13.23 17.92
C ALA A 108 -39.10 14.10 17.23
N GLU A 109 -38.71 15.17 16.54
CA GLU A 109 -39.62 16.02 15.75
C GLU A 109 -40.37 15.24 14.66
N LEU A 110 -39.72 14.23 14.06
CA LEU A 110 -40.29 13.36 13.04
C LEU A 110 -41.05 12.16 13.63
N GLY A 111 -41.18 12.08 14.96
CA GLY A 111 -41.95 11.04 15.65
C GLY A 111 -41.26 9.67 15.71
N VAL A 112 -39.93 9.63 15.76
CA VAL A 112 -39.17 8.40 16.09
C VAL A 112 -39.28 8.13 17.60
N ASP A 113 -39.52 6.88 17.99
CA ASP A 113 -39.50 6.45 19.40
C ASP A 113 -38.04 6.22 19.85
N LEU A 114 -37.49 7.17 20.61
CA LEU A 114 -36.12 7.10 21.13
C LEU A 114 -36.10 6.53 22.56
N ARG A 115 -35.51 5.34 22.73
CA ARG A 115 -35.41 4.63 24.01
C ARG A 115 -33.96 4.58 24.48
N PHE A 116 -33.62 5.44 25.43
CA PHE A 116 -32.30 5.48 26.05
C PHE A 116 -32.21 4.56 27.27
N ARG A 117 -30.98 4.20 27.66
CA ARG A 117 -30.71 3.19 28.71
C ARG A 117 -31.42 1.86 28.42
N SER A 118 -31.54 1.54 27.13
CA SER A 118 -32.20 0.34 26.62
C SER A 118 -31.16 -0.50 25.89
N GLU A 119 -30.43 -1.32 26.65
CA GLU A 119 -29.55 -2.32 26.05
C GLU A 119 -30.39 -3.51 25.56
N VAL A 120 -30.13 -3.94 24.32
CA VAL A 120 -30.90 -4.98 23.65
C VAL A 120 -29.97 -6.04 23.09
N THR A 121 -30.29 -7.31 23.33
CA THR A 121 -29.57 -8.46 22.76
C THR A 121 -30.35 -9.12 21.63
N ALA A 122 -31.61 -8.74 21.45
CA ALA A 122 -32.49 -9.15 20.36
C ALA A 122 -33.56 -8.08 20.15
N LEU A 123 -34.01 -7.93 18.90
CA LEU A 123 -35.09 -7.03 18.50
C LEU A 123 -36.04 -7.77 17.55
N ASP A 124 -37.31 -7.35 17.51
CA ASP A 124 -38.32 -7.81 16.56
C ASP A 124 -38.78 -6.62 15.69
N GLY A 125 -39.10 -6.91 14.43
CA GLY A 125 -39.52 -5.92 13.46
C GLY A 125 -39.51 -6.49 12.04
N ASP A 126 -40.18 -5.79 11.13
CA ASP A 126 -40.11 -6.12 9.70
C ASP A 126 -38.68 -5.86 9.17
N LEU A 127 -37.98 -4.89 9.78
CA LEU A 127 -36.55 -4.61 9.60
C LEU A 127 -35.89 -4.36 10.95
N VAL A 128 -34.79 -5.06 11.22
CA VAL A 128 -33.93 -4.89 12.40
C VAL A 128 -32.58 -4.35 11.93
N VAL A 129 -32.11 -3.24 12.51
CA VAL A 129 -30.83 -2.64 12.14
C VAL A 129 -29.88 -2.63 13.33
N ALA A 130 -28.71 -3.25 13.15
CA ALA A 130 -27.62 -3.22 14.10
C ALA A 130 -26.69 -2.04 13.78
N ALA A 131 -26.82 -0.95 14.53
CA ALA A 131 -26.04 0.29 14.41
C ALA A 131 -25.29 0.63 15.72
N ASP A 132 -25.13 -0.35 16.63
CA ASP A 132 -24.56 -0.21 17.97
C ASP A 132 -23.04 -0.47 18.02
N GLY A 133 -22.41 -0.47 16.84
CA GLY A 133 -20.96 -0.36 16.66
C GLY A 133 -20.18 -1.67 16.75
N VAL A 134 -18.88 -1.54 17.04
CA VAL A 134 -17.91 -2.65 17.03
C VAL A 134 -18.32 -3.81 17.94
N ASN A 135 -19.01 -3.54 19.05
CA ASN A 135 -19.43 -4.57 20.02
C ASN A 135 -20.91 -4.93 19.86
N SER A 136 -21.44 -4.85 18.64
CA SER A 136 -22.84 -5.19 18.35
C SER A 136 -23.17 -6.60 18.80
N THR A 137 -24.18 -6.75 19.65
CA THR A 137 -24.69 -8.06 20.09
C THR A 137 -25.62 -8.70 19.07
N LEU A 138 -26.12 -7.92 18.09
CA LEU A 138 -26.97 -8.40 17.01
C LEU A 138 -26.17 -8.97 15.83
N ARG A 139 -24.85 -8.73 15.79
CA ARG A 139 -23.97 -9.31 14.78
C ARG A 139 -23.65 -10.76 15.14
N SER A 140 -24.40 -11.67 14.53
CA SER A 140 -24.26 -13.12 14.68
C SER A 140 -23.15 -13.71 13.80
N GLY A 141 -22.90 -15.02 13.91
CA GLY A 141 -21.97 -15.73 13.03
C GLY A 141 -22.40 -15.77 11.56
N ALA A 142 -23.67 -15.49 11.24
CA ALA A 142 -24.17 -15.53 9.86
C ALA A 142 -23.46 -14.51 8.95
N PHE A 143 -22.98 -13.39 9.49
CA PHE A 143 -22.36 -12.31 8.71
C PHE A 143 -20.91 -12.59 8.23
N GLY A 144 -20.31 -13.71 8.64
CA GLY A 144 -18.91 -14.01 8.29
C GLY A 144 -17.94 -12.97 8.85
N THR A 145 -18.17 -12.52 10.10
CA THR A 145 -17.40 -11.43 10.70
C THR A 145 -15.95 -11.81 10.96
N THR A 146 -15.02 -10.97 10.50
CA THR A 146 -13.62 -10.98 10.92
C THR A 146 -13.34 -9.75 11.79
N LEU A 147 -12.71 -9.98 12.95
CA LEU A 147 -12.31 -8.94 13.90
C LEU A 147 -10.79 -8.94 14.02
N ASP A 148 -10.14 -7.89 13.50
CA ASP A 148 -8.70 -7.70 13.60
C ASP A 148 -8.40 -6.65 14.69
N ARG A 149 -7.93 -7.11 15.85
CA ARG A 149 -7.54 -6.24 16.97
C ARG A 149 -6.11 -5.77 16.78
N ARG A 150 -5.96 -4.46 16.58
CA ARG A 150 -4.69 -3.81 16.23
C ARG A 150 -3.77 -3.63 17.43
N ARG A 151 -2.46 -3.50 17.17
CA ARG A 151 -1.42 -3.47 18.21
C ARG A 151 -1.30 -2.11 18.88
N ALA A 152 -1.49 -1.03 18.12
CA ALA A 152 -1.56 0.30 18.70
C ALA A 152 -2.76 0.41 19.65
N THR A 153 -2.53 1.08 20.77
CA THR A 153 -3.60 1.55 21.65
C THR A 153 -3.72 3.05 21.52
N TYR A 154 -4.93 3.57 21.71
CA TYR A 154 -5.19 5.00 21.72
C TYR A 154 -6.10 5.38 22.89
N ALA A 155 -5.97 6.64 23.32
CA ALA A 155 -6.83 7.29 24.30
C ALA A 155 -7.33 8.62 23.73
N TRP A 156 -8.63 8.88 23.87
CA TRP A 156 -9.28 10.07 23.33
C TRP A 156 -9.54 11.09 24.43
N PHE A 157 -8.84 12.21 24.38
CA PHE A 157 -9.00 13.37 25.26
C PHE A 157 -9.60 14.56 24.48
N GLY A 158 -10.09 15.55 25.22
CA GLY A 158 -10.35 16.90 24.72
C GLY A 158 -9.27 17.86 25.20
N SER A 159 -9.16 19.04 24.61
CA SER A 159 -8.33 20.12 25.13
C SER A 159 -9.08 21.45 25.02
N PRO A 160 -8.96 22.35 26.02
CA PRO A 160 -9.45 23.73 25.91
C PRO A 160 -8.55 24.59 24.99
N HIS A 161 -7.38 24.07 24.58
CA HIS A 161 -6.58 24.70 23.54
C HIS A 161 -7.24 24.47 22.18
N VAL A 162 -7.57 25.55 21.47
CA VAL A 162 -8.17 25.52 20.13
C VAL A 162 -7.05 25.55 19.10
N PHE A 163 -6.76 24.40 18.48
CA PHE A 163 -5.77 24.32 17.40
C PHE A 163 -6.33 24.99 16.14
N GLU A 164 -5.48 25.68 15.38
CA GLU A 164 -5.89 26.35 14.13
C GLU A 164 -5.86 25.39 12.91
N ALA A 165 -5.11 24.28 13.04
CA ALA A 165 -4.90 23.26 12.01
C ALA A 165 -5.16 21.85 12.55
N PHE A 166 -5.26 20.87 11.64
CA PHE A 166 -5.15 19.46 12.03
C PHE A 166 -3.69 19.21 12.43
N THR A 167 -3.45 18.94 13.70
CA THR A 167 -2.11 18.92 14.27
C THR A 167 -1.67 17.50 14.60
N PHE A 168 -0.53 17.10 14.06
CA PHE A 168 0.20 15.91 14.47
C PHE A 168 1.34 16.30 15.42
N LEU A 169 1.33 15.78 16.65
CA LEU A 169 2.44 15.95 17.60
C LEU A 169 3.17 14.64 17.76
N ILE A 170 4.47 14.61 17.48
CA ILE A 170 5.28 13.40 17.57
C ILE A 170 6.32 13.56 18.68
N ALA A 171 6.25 12.68 19.68
CA ALA A 171 7.19 12.65 20.80
C ALA A 171 7.93 11.31 20.87
N GLU A 172 9.25 11.38 20.93
CA GLU A 172 10.11 10.23 21.18
C GLU A 172 10.35 10.09 22.69
N THR A 173 10.04 8.92 23.25
CA THR A 173 10.26 8.61 24.66
C THR A 173 11.19 7.41 24.81
N PRO A 174 11.78 7.16 25.99
CA PRO A 174 12.53 5.93 26.25
C PRO A 174 11.72 4.65 26.05
N ARG A 175 10.38 4.73 26.09
CA ARG A 175 9.47 3.61 25.86
C ARG A 175 9.02 3.46 24.41
N GLY A 176 9.46 4.36 23.51
CA GLY A 176 9.07 4.41 22.10
C GLY A 176 8.34 5.70 21.73
N VAL A 177 7.77 5.72 20.52
CA VAL A 177 7.10 6.92 19.98
C VAL A 177 5.67 7.02 20.49
N VAL A 178 5.27 8.23 20.86
CA VAL A 178 3.89 8.62 21.15
C VAL A 178 3.50 9.68 20.13
N GLN A 179 2.34 9.50 19.51
CA GLN A 179 1.81 10.45 18.55
C GLN A 179 0.45 10.98 18.98
N VAL A 180 0.14 12.21 18.56
CA VAL A 180 -1.15 12.85 18.78
C VAL A 180 -1.80 13.23 17.47
N HIS A 181 -3.11 13.07 17.41
CA HIS A 181 -3.98 13.63 16.38
C HIS A 181 -4.89 14.66 17.06
N ALA A 182 -4.67 15.94 16.80
CA ALA A 182 -5.42 17.03 17.40
C ALA A 182 -6.09 17.91 16.34
N TYR A 183 -7.30 18.38 16.60
CA TYR A 183 -8.03 19.27 15.68
C TYR A 183 -9.16 19.99 16.41
N PRO A 184 -9.50 21.23 15.99
CA PRO A 184 -10.60 21.97 16.61
C PRO A 184 -11.94 21.34 16.22
N TYR A 185 -12.92 21.43 17.12
CA TYR A 185 -14.32 21.06 16.82
C TYR A 185 -15.34 22.08 17.33
N SER A 186 -14.90 23.09 18.06
CA SER A 186 -15.65 24.31 18.37
C SER A 186 -14.67 25.49 18.52
N ASP A 187 -15.20 26.67 18.75
CA ASP A 187 -14.45 27.89 19.11
C ASP A 187 -13.80 27.86 20.50
N ALA A 188 -14.00 26.78 21.26
CA ALA A 188 -13.56 26.66 22.65
C ALA A 188 -12.83 25.34 22.95
N MET A 189 -12.88 24.36 22.05
CA MET A 189 -12.37 23.02 22.33
C MET A 189 -11.82 22.31 21.09
N SER A 190 -10.84 21.44 21.35
CA SER A 190 -10.24 20.53 20.36
C SER A 190 -10.29 19.08 20.79
N THR A 191 -10.27 18.19 19.80
CA THR A 191 -9.96 16.78 19.97
C THR A 191 -8.47 16.62 20.21
N PHE A 192 -8.09 15.68 21.08
CA PHE A 192 -6.70 15.29 21.34
C PHE A 192 -6.61 13.76 21.50
N ILE A 193 -6.30 13.05 20.42
CA ILE A 193 -6.18 11.58 20.44
C ILE A 193 -4.71 11.21 20.59
N VAL A 194 -4.36 10.56 21.69
CA VAL A 194 -3.00 10.03 21.93
C VAL A 194 -2.97 8.58 21.49
N GLU A 195 -1.97 8.21 20.70
CA GLU A 195 -1.80 6.86 20.17
C GLU A 195 -0.34 6.41 20.34
N SER A 196 -0.15 5.12 20.68
CA SER A 196 1.17 4.50 20.70
C SER A 196 1.07 2.97 20.63
N THR A 197 2.09 2.33 20.08
CA THR A 197 2.26 0.87 20.09
C THR A 197 3.06 0.37 21.30
N THR A 198 3.85 1.24 21.94
CA THR A 198 4.89 0.83 22.92
C THR A 198 4.81 1.62 24.23
N ALA A 199 4.60 2.93 24.14
CA ALA A 199 4.40 3.83 25.27
C ALA A 199 2.89 3.96 25.60
N THR A 200 2.28 2.82 25.92
CA THR A 200 0.83 2.70 26.17
C THR A 200 0.49 2.95 27.64
N GLY A 201 -0.77 3.31 27.90
CA GLY A 201 -1.29 3.44 29.27
C GLY A 201 -0.83 4.70 30.01
N LEU A 202 -0.40 5.74 29.28
CA LEU A 202 -0.07 7.03 29.89
C LEU A 202 -1.32 7.67 30.48
N ASP A 203 -1.25 8.11 31.72
CA ASP A 203 -2.34 8.87 32.33
C ASP A 203 -2.41 10.30 31.76
N LYS A 204 -3.48 11.02 32.13
CA LYS A 204 -3.68 12.41 31.71
C LYS A 204 -2.44 13.27 32.00
N ALA A 205 -1.91 13.23 33.22
CA ALA A 205 -0.80 14.09 33.64
C ALA A 205 0.49 13.81 32.85
N ALA A 206 0.77 12.55 32.52
CA ALA A 206 1.89 12.18 31.68
C ALA A 206 1.74 12.70 30.24
N CYS A 207 0.53 12.64 29.67
CA CYS A 207 0.25 13.21 28.35
C CYS A 207 0.39 14.74 28.35
N GLU A 208 -0.14 15.43 29.37
CA GLU A 208 0.00 16.89 29.54
C GLU A 208 1.47 17.30 29.68
N ALA A 209 2.25 16.55 30.47
CA ALA A 209 3.68 16.81 30.63
C ALA A 209 4.48 16.58 29.34
N LEU A 210 4.07 15.61 28.52
CA LEU A 210 4.76 15.26 27.28
C LEU A 210 4.54 16.29 26.17
N PHE A 211 3.32 16.81 26.04
CA PHE A 211 2.94 17.67 24.93
C PHE A 211 2.69 19.14 25.31
N GLY A 212 2.56 19.46 26.60
CA GLY A 212 2.39 20.83 27.09
C GLY A 212 0.98 21.41 26.93
N TYR A 213 -0.04 20.58 26.75
CA TYR A 213 -1.44 21.01 26.61
C TYR A 213 -2.29 20.46 27.75
N GLU A 214 -3.23 21.27 28.25
CA GLU A 214 -4.24 20.82 29.21
C GLU A 214 -5.21 19.85 28.53
N LEU A 215 -5.60 18.79 29.24
CA LEU A 215 -6.48 17.73 28.73
C LEU A 215 -7.76 17.57 29.55
N VAL A 216 -8.86 17.21 28.87
CA VAL A 216 -10.16 16.92 29.47
C VAL A 216 -10.48 15.44 29.21
N GLU A 217 -10.89 14.73 30.26
CA GLU A 217 -11.32 13.33 30.17
C GLU A 217 -12.83 13.24 29.94
N ASN A 218 -13.24 12.31 29.07
CA ASN A 218 -14.64 11.94 28.89
C ASN A 218 -14.75 10.43 28.64
N ARG A 219 -14.88 9.66 29.73
CA ARG A 219 -14.78 8.18 29.71
C ARG A 219 -13.53 7.69 28.96
N THR A 220 -12.44 8.46 29.05
CA THR A 220 -11.19 8.21 28.33
C THR A 220 -10.54 6.92 28.82
N ARG A 221 -10.18 6.04 27.88
CA ARG A 221 -9.55 4.75 28.14
C ARG A 221 -8.57 4.43 27.03
N TRP A 222 -7.48 3.76 27.38
CA TRP A 222 -6.60 3.15 26.40
C TRP A 222 -7.26 1.89 25.84
N ILE A 223 -7.56 1.91 24.55
CA ILE A 223 -8.18 0.80 23.84
C ILE A 223 -7.46 0.52 22.54
N ASN A 224 -7.55 -0.72 22.06
CA ASN A 224 -7.10 -1.07 20.72
C ASN A 224 -8.17 -0.69 19.70
N PHE A 225 -7.74 -0.24 18.54
CA PHE A 225 -8.63 -0.20 17.39
C PHE A 225 -8.95 -1.63 16.93
N VAL A 226 -10.19 -1.87 16.51
CA VAL A 226 -10.63 -3.15 15.96
C VAL A 226 -11.14 -2.90 14.55
N THR A 227 -10.48 -3.52 13.58
CA THR A 227 -10.95 -3.52 12.19
C THR A 227 -12.02 -4.59 12.04
N VAL A 228 -13.25 -4.17 11.74
CA VAL A 228 -14.41 -5.05 11.51
C VAL A 228 -14.59 -5.22 10.01
N ARG A 229 -14.70 -6.46 9.56
CA ARG A 229 -15.10 -6.84 8.19
C ARG A 229 -16.17 -7.90 8.26
N ASN A 230 -17.12 -7.86 7.33
CA ASN A 230 -18.21 -8.84 7.22
C ASN A 230 -18.34 -9.29 5.76
N GLU A 231 -18.53 -10.59 5.55
CA GLU A 231 -18.78 -11.17 4.22
C GLU A 231 -20.11 -10.71 3.62
N ARG A 232 -21.11 -10.47 4.49
CA ARG A 232 -22.41 -9.89 4.12
C ARG A 232 -22.89 -8.94 5.21
N TRP A 233 -23.74 -7.97 4.87
CA TRP A 233 -24.27 -6.98 5.80
C TRP A 233 -25.75 -7.20 6.11
N ARG A 234 -26.36 -8.23 5.54
CA ARG A 234 -27.75 -8.62 5.82
C ARG A 234 -27.86 -10.12 6.08
N ASP A 235 -28.71 -10.46 7.04
CA ASP A 235 -29.18 -11.82 7.31
C ASP A 235 -30.69 -11.79 7.63
N GLY A 236 -31.51 -12.28 6.70
CA GLY A 236 -32.97 -12.18 6.80
C GLY A 236 -33.46 -10.73 6.89
N ASN A 237 -34.09 -10.39 8.01
CA ASN A 237 -34.56 -9.03 8.33
C ASN A 237 -33.54 -8.22 9.15
N VAL A 238 -32.36 -8.75 9.47
CA VAL A 238 -31.32 -8.05 10.23
C VAL A 238 -30.29 -7.45 9.28
N VAL A 239 -29.98 -6.17 9.44
CA VAL A 239 -28.99 -5.43 8.63
C VAL A 239 -27.96 -4.75 9.53
N LEU A 240 -26.67 -4.82 9.16
CA LEU A 240 -25.58 -4.12 9.84
C LEU A 240 -25.38 -2.71 9.25
N LEU A 241 -25.11 -1.73 10.12
CA LEU A 241 -24.90 -0.33 9.73
C LEU A 241 -23.68 0.30 10.43
N GLY A 242 -22.87 1.06 9.68
CA GLY A 242 -21.70 1.76 10.22
C GLY A 242 -20.69 0.81 10.88
N ASP A 243 -20.16 1.18 12.05
CA ASP A 243 -19.13 0.40 12.77
C ASP A 243 -19.56 -1.04 13.13
N ALA A 244 -20.86 -1.37 13.07
CA ALA A 244 -21.32 -2.75 13.19
C ALA A 244 -21.03 -3.57 11.91
N ALA A 245 -21.11 -2.94 10.73
CA ALA A 245 -20.87 -3.55 9.43
C ALA A 245 -19.39 -3.50 9.02
N HIS A 246 -18.71 -2.40 9.30
CA HIS A 246 -17.31 -2.20 8.91
C HIS A 246 -16.71 -1.02 9.70
N THR A 247 -15.40 -1.06 9.95
CA THR A 247 -14.70 0.07 10.58
C THR A 247 -13.54 0.56 9.73
N ALA A 248 -13.24 1.86 9.83
CA ALA A 248 -12.05 2.47 9.25
C ALA A 248 -11.30 3.25 10.34
N HIS A 249 -9.97 3.11 10.38
CA HIS A 249 -9.13 3.80 11.37
C HIS A 249 -9.35 5.31 11.34
N PHE A 250 -9.47 5.93 12.52
CA PHE A 250 -9.76 7.37 12.64
C PHE A 250 -8.70 8.27 12.00
N SER A 251 -7.49 7.76 11.77
CA SER A 251 -6.38 8.46 11.10
C SER A 251 -6.69 8.96 9.69
N ILE A 252 -7.78 8.52 9.05
CA ILE A 252 -8.24 9.03 7.75
C ILE A 252 -9.60 9.75 7.83
N GLY A 253 -10.09 10.05 9.04
CA GLY A 253 -11.23 10.93 9.28
C GLY A 253 -12.56 10.51 8.63
N SER A 254 -12.85 9.19 8.54
CA SER A 254 -13.96 8.70 7.71
C SER A 254 -15.08 7.96 8.45
N GLY A 255 -14.92 7.58 9.73
CA GLY A 255 -15.88 6.68 10.42
C GLY A 255 -17.31 7.21 10.50
N THR A 256 -17.51 8.41 11.05
CA THR A 256 -18.86 9.02 11.17
C THR A 256 -19.48 9.31 9.81
N LYS A 257 -18.67 9.80 8.85
CA LYS A 257 -19.08 9.99 7.46
C LYS A 257 -19.64 8.69 6.86
N LEU A 258 -18.87 7.61 6.93
CA LEU A 258 -19.25 6.33 6.35
C LEU A 258 -20.58 5.82 6.94
N ALA A 259 -20.74 5.89 8.27
CA ALA A 259 -21.97 5.45 8.92
C ALA A 259 -23.21 6.25 8.49
N MET A 260 -23.07 7.55 8.22
CA MET A 260 -24.16 8.39 7.73
C MET A 260 -24.45 8.19 6.23
N GLU A 261 -23.43 7.95 5.41
CA GLU A 261 -23.62 7.57 4.00
C GLU A 261 -24.28 6.19 3.87
N ASP A 262 -23.92 5.24 4.73
CA ASP A 262 -24.57 3.94 4.81
C ASP A 262 -26.05 4.09 5.15
N ALA A 263 -26.38 5.00 6.07
CA ALA A 263 -27.77 5.30 6.43
C ALA A 263 -28.56 5.84 5.24
N ILE A 264 -27.95 6.67 4.39
CA ILE A 264 -28.58 7.18 3.16
C ILE A 264 -28.87 6.03 2.19
N SER A 265 -27.87 5.22 1.88
CA SER A 265 -28.02 4.11 0.92
C SER A 265 -29.03 3.08 1.43
N LEU A 266 -29.00 2.72 2.72
CA LEU A 266 -29.98 1.82 3.33
C LEU A 266 -31.40 2.40 3.32
N ALA A 267 -31.59 3.70 3.57
CA ALA A 267 -32.91 4.33 3.48
C ALA A 267 -33.49 4.25 2.05
N TRP A 268 -32.65 4.45 1.03
CA TRP A 268 -33.06 4.28 -0.38
C TRP A 268 -33.38 2.84 -0.73
N ALA A 269 -32.55 1.90 -0.27
CA ALA A 269 -32.75 0.46 -0.44
C ALA A 269 -34.11 0.02 0.14
N VAL A 270 -34.44 0.50 1.34
CA VAL A 270 -35.76 0.28 1.98
C VAL A 270 -36.90 0.86 1.15
N ARG A 271 -36.78 2.12 0.70
CA ARG A 271 -37.82 2.77 -0.12
C ARG A 271 -38.11 2.00 -1.41
N ASN A 272 -37.07 1.46 -2.03
CA ASN A 272 -37.18 0.74 -3.29
C ASN A 272 -37.62 -0.73 -3.11
N GLY A 273 -37.70 -1.21 -1.87
CA GLY A 273 -38.02 -2.61 -1.56
C GLY A 273 -36.89 -3.59 -1.88
N ASP A 274 -35.66 -3.09 -2.05
CA ASP A 274 -34.47 -3.89 -2.37
C ASP A 274 -33.35 -3.54 -1.39
N ILE A 275 -33.36 -4.23 -0.24
CA ILE A 275 -32.39 -3.99 0.84
C ILE A 275 -30.97 -4.41 0.42
N ASP A 276 -30.84 -5.38 -0.50
CA ASP A 276 -29.52 -5.89 -0.92
C ASP A 276 -28.74 -4.85 -1.75
N ALA A 277 -29.45 -3.89 -2.36
CA ALA A 277 -28.85 -2.75 -3.06
C ALA A 277 -27.93 -1.91 -2.15
N TYR A 278 -28.21 -1.83 -0.84
CA TYR A 278 -27.37 -1.10 0.12
C TYR A 278 -25.93 -1.64 0.12
N GLU A 279 -25.78 -2.95 0.29
CA GLU A 279 -24.46 -3.56 0.33
C GLU A 279 -23.75 -3.46 -1.02
N ALA A 280 -24.48 -3.71 -2.11
CA ALA A 280 -23.94 -3.64 -3.46
C ALA A 280 -23.40 -2.24 -3.83
N GLU A 281 -24.10 -1.17 -3.41
CA GLU A 281 -23.68 0.21 -3.64
C GLU A 281 -22.48 0.59 -2.77
N ARG A 282 -22.51 0.22 -1.49
CA ARG A 282 -21.57 0.75 -0.48
C ARG A 282 -20.29 -0.05 -0.35
N ARG A 283 -20.32 -1.38 -0.57
CA ARG A 283 -19.17 -2.28 -0.39
C ARG A 283 -17.90 -1.81 -1.12
N PRO A 284 -17.92 -1.42 -2.42
CA PRO A 284 -16.71 -0.98 -3.11
C PRO A 284 -16.05 0.27 -2.50
N ILE A 285 -16.87 1.22 -2.02
CA ILE A 285 -16.42 2.47 -1.40
C ILE A 285 -15.81 2.19 -0.03
N VAL A 286 -16.49 1.34 0.76
CA VAL A 286 -16.03 0.92 2.09
C VAL A 286 -14.73 0.15 1.99
N GLU A 287 -14.63 -0.85 1.12
CA GLU A 287 -13.41 -1.66 0.96
C GLU A 287 -12.22 -0.79 0.51
N SER A 288 -12.44 0.16 -0.40
CA SER A 288 -11.42 1.13 -0.78
C SER A 288 -10.96 1.99 0.40
N THR A 289 -11.91 2.48 1.20
CA THR A 289 -11.62 3.29 2.39
C THR A 289 -10.91 2.49 3.47
N GLN A 290 -11.32 1.24 3.71
CA GLN A 290 -10.65 0.34 4.66
C GLN A 290 -9.22 0.02 4.23
N ARG A 291 -8.94 -0.17 2.93
CA ARG A 291 -7.56 -0.36 2.43
C ARG A 291 -6.68 0.85 2.74
N ALA A 292 -7.17 2.06 2.49
CA ALA A 292 -6.44 3.29 2.81
C ALA A 292 -6.26 3.48 4.33
N ALA A 293 -7.29 3.18 5.11
CA ALA A 293 -7.25 3.24 6.57
C ALA A 293 -6.24 2.25 7.15
N GLN A 294 -6.20 1.03 6.61
CA GLN A 294 -5.26 -0.01 7.00
C GLN A 294 -3.81 0.43 6.76
N GLY A 295 -3.51 0.96 5.57
CA GLY A 295 -2.16 1.47 5.27
C GLY A 295 -1.75 2.64 6.18
N SER A 296 -2.67 3.56 6.48
CA SER A 296 -2.42 4.64 7.43
C SER A 296 -2.20 4.14 8.86
N LEU A 297 -3.01 3.17 9.31
CA LEU A 297 -2.89 2.55 10.63
C LEU A 297 -1.54 1.84 10.79
N GLU A 298 -1.16 1.01 9.82
CA GLU A 298 0.11 0.28 9.86
C GLU A 298 1.33 1.21 9.81
N TRP A 299 1.20 2.35 9.12
CA TRP A 299 2.22 3.39 9.13
C TRP A 299 2.38 4.00 10.54
N PHE A 300 1.28 4.31 11.23
CA PHE A 300 1.34 4.83 12.61
C PHE A 300 1.84 3.78 13.62
N GLU A 301 1.44 2.51 13.48
CA GLU A 301 2.04 1.42 14.27
C GLU A 301 3.55 1.30 14.04
N GLY A 302 4.01 1.64 12.83
CA GLY A 302 5.41 1.61 12.41
C GLY A 302 6.15 2.94 12.51
N ILE A 303 5.57 3.98 13.10
CA ILE A 303 6.10 5.36 13.01
C ILE A 303 7.53 5.49 13.54
N GLY A 304 7.91 4.63 14.51
CA GLY A 304 9.26 4.56 15.08
C GLY A 304 10.37 4.36 14.04
N ARG A 305 10.06 3.74 12.89
CA ARG A 305 11.01 3.53 11.78
C ARG A 305 11.49 4.84 11.16
N TYR A 306 10.68 5.90 11.25
CA TYR A 306 10.94 7.17 10.57
C TYR A 306 11.54 8.25 11.48
N THR A 307 11.84 7.93 12.75
CA THR A 307 12.43 8.85 13.76
C THR A 307 13.77 9.48 13.34
N LYS A 308 14.40 8.97 12.28
CA LYS A 308 15.63 9.50 11.70
C LYS A 308 15.42 10.33 10.44
N GLN A 309 14.21 10.42 9.90
CA GLN A 309 13.93 11.23 8.72
C GLN A 309 14.11 12.72 9.01
N ASP A 310 14.50 13.48 7.99
CA ASP A 310 14.41 14.94 7.97
C ASP A 310 12.95 15.38 8.21
N PRO A 311 12.68 16.46 8.98
CA PRO A 311 11.32 16.87 9.30
C PRO A 311 10.40 17.11 8.10
N ARG A 312 10.91 17.65 6.99
CA ARG A 312 10.09 17.88 5.79
C ARG A 312 9.77 16.56 5.08
N THR A 313 10.76 15.67 4.94
CA THR A 313 10.55 14.31 4.41
C THR A 313 9.57 13.53 5.29
N PHE A 314 9.68 13.64 6.61
CA PHE A 314 8.78 12.99 7.55
C PHE A 314 7.34 13.51 7.39
N ALA A 315 7.15 14.83 7.30
CA ALA A 315 5.84 15.42 7.06
C ALA A 315 5.24 14.95 5.72
N PHE A 316 6.04 14.95 4.64
CA PHE A 316 5.59 14.42 3.34
C PHE A 316 5.22 12.93 3.40
N ASN A 317 6.03 12.11 4.07
CA ASN A 317 5.76 10.68 4.26
C ASN A 317 4.47 10.47 5.06
N LEU A 318 4.28 11.22 6.15
CA LEU A 318 3.06 11.21 6.95
C LEU A 318 1.85 11.58 6.10
N LEU A 319 1.89 12.69 5.36
CA LEU A 319 0.76 13.17 4.54
C LEU A 319 0.35 12.16 3.46
N THR A 320 1.32 11.42 2.89
CA THR A 320 1.10 10.46 1.81
C THR A 320 0.93 9.01 2.27
N ARG A 321 0.89 8.73 3.58
CA ARG A 321 0.87 7.37 4.17
C ARG A 321 -0.33 6.52 3.73
N SER A 322 -1.49 7.16 3.53
CA SER A 322 -2.73 6.49 3.13
C SER A 322 -2.75 6.10 1.66
N ARG A 323 -1.78 6.60 0.87
CA ARG A 323 -1.67 6.49 -0.60
C ARG A 323 -2.83 7.13 -1.37
N ARG A 324 -3.77 7.79 -0.68
CA ARG A 324 -4.84 8.63 -1.24
C ARG A 324 -4.44 10.09 -1.43
N ILE A 325 -3.31 10.47 -0.83
CA ILE A 325 -2.64 11.73 -1.07
C ILE A 325 -1.29 11.34 -1.66
N THR A 326 -1.01 11.84 -2.85
CA THR A 326 0.23 11.62 -3.56
C THR A 326 1.06 12.90 -3.67
N HIS A 327 2.26 12.78 -4.22
CA HIS A 327 3.08 13.91 -4.60
C HIS A 327 2.33 14.90 -5.52
N GLY A 328 1.66 14.41 -6.56
CA GLY A 328 0.89 15.20 -7.51
C GLY A 328 -0.32 15.86 -6.87
N GLU A 329 -1.04 15.15 -6.01
CA GLU A 329 -2.16 15.73 -5.24
C GLU A 329 -1.68 16.81 -4.27
N LEU A 330 -0.56 16.59 -3.57
CA LEU A 330 0.03 17.62 -2.71
C LEU A 330 0.50 18.82 -3.52
N ARG A 331 1.07 18.63 -4.71
CA ARG A 331 1.48 19.74 -5.58
C ARG A 331 0.29 20.59 -6.01
N MET A 332 -0.89 19.99 -6.19
CA MET A 332 -2.13 20.73 -6.50
C MET A 332 -2.71 21.43 -5.27
N ARG A 333 -2.61 20.82 -4.09
CA ARG A 333 -3.16 21.36 -2.83
C ARG A 333 -2.29 22.46 -2.23
N ASP A 334 -0.98 22.25 -2.24
CA ASP A 334 0.02 23.07 -1.60
C ASP A 334 1.35 23.03 -2.39
N PRO A 335 1.44 23.85 -3.47
CA PRO A 335 2.63 23.89 -4.30
C PRO A 335 3.86 24.41 -3.55
N ASP A 336 3.69 25.28 -2.55
CA ASP A 336 4.79 25.88 -1.78
C ASP A 336 5.40 24.84 -0.83
N PHE A 337 4.58 24.02 -0.18
CA PHE A 337 5.08 22.87 0.60
C PHE A 337 5.87 21.90 -0.27
N VAL A 338 5.35 21.53 -1.45
CA VAL A 338 6.07 20.62 -2.35
C VAL A 338 7.37 21.25 -2.86
N ALA A 339 7.39 22.54 -3.19
CA ALA A 339 8.62 23.24 -3.57
C ALA A 339 9.66 23.25 -2.43
N SER A 340 9.21 23.34 -1.17
CA SER A 340 10.11 23.31 0.01
C SER A 340 10.83 21.97 0.20
N LEU A 341 10.36 20.89 -0.44
CA LEU A 341 10.97 19.56 -0.40
C LEU A 341 12.15 19.42 -1.40
N GLY A 342 12.35 20.40 -2.27
CA GLY A 342 13.44 20.47 -3.24
C GLY A 342 12.95 20.65 -4.68
N ASP A 343 13.81 21.24 -5.52
CA ASP A 343 13.48 21.62 -6.90
C ASP A 343 13.52 20.44 -7.89
N ALA A 344 14.20 19.34 -7.54
CA ALA A 344 14.37 18.20 -8.43
C ALA A 344 13.13 17.29 -8.39
N VAL A 345 12.65 16.88 -9.57
CA VAL A 345 11.59 15.87 -9.66
C VAL A 345 12.12 14.53 -9.11
N PRO A 346 11.51 13.97 -8.04
CA PRO A 346 12.14 12.90 -7.25
C PRO A 346 12.59 11.68 -8.06
N MET A 347 11.77 11.22 -9.01
CA MET A 347 12.10 10.06 -9.85
C MET A 347 13.33 10.27 -10.75
N PHE A 348 13.69 11.53 -11.06
CA PHE A 348 14.84 11.87 -11.92
C PHE A 348 16.07 12.32 -11.14
N THR A 349 16.05 12.18 -9.82
CA THR A 349 17.27 12.36 -9.02
C THR A 349 18.23 11.19 -9.28
N PRO A 350 19.55 11.45 -9.40
CA PRO A 350 20.53 10.38 -9.59
C PRO A 350 20.61 9.49 -8.35
N PHE A 351 21.07 8.25 -8.55
CA PHE A 351 21.35 7.30 -7.49
C PHE A 351 22.71 6.65 -7.70
N ARG A 352 23.48 6.51 -6.62
CA ARG A 352 24.80 5.87 -6.67
C ARG A 352 24.81 4.65 -5.75
N LEU A 353 25.27 3.53 -6.29
CA LEU A 353 25.45 2.28 -5.57
C LEU A 353 26.81 1.69 -5.92
N ARG A 354 27.70 1.56 -4.94
CA ARG A 354 29.13 1.27 -5.17
C ARG A 354 29.74 2.17 -6.27
N GLY A 355 30.29 1.58 -7.34
CA GLY A 355 30.83 2.27 -8.50
C GLY A 355 29.79 2.64 -9.57
N LEU A 356 28.55 2.17 -9.45
CA LEU A 356 27.49 2.40 -10.42
C LEU A 356 26.74 3.71 -10.12
N GLU A 357 26.61 4.56 -11.13
CA GLU A 357 25.78 5.77 -11.10
C GLU A 357 24.61 5.63 -12.06
N LEU A 358 23.39 5.71 -11.53
CA LEU A 358 22.15 5.72 -12.28
C LEU A 358 21.68 7.15 -12.47
N ALA A 359 21.30 7.50 -13.70
CA ALA A 359 20.84 8.83 -14.06
C ALA A 359 19.49 9.21 -13.42
N ASN A 360 18.70 8.23 -12.99
CA ASN A 360 17.39 8.41 -12.36
C ASN A 360 17.01 7.17 -11.53
N ARG A 361 15.86 7.24 -10.85
CA ARG A 361 15.38 6.21 -9.91
C ARG A 361 14.52 5.11 -10.55
N VAL A 362 14.38 5.11 -11.88
CA VAL A 362 13.47 4.20 -12.60
C VAL A 362 14.22 2.95 -13.05
N VAL A 363 13.68 1.80 -12.68
CA VAL A 363 14.16 0.47 -13.08
C VAL A 363 13.12 -0.18 -13.98
N VAL A 364 13.56 -0.74 -15.12
CA VAL A 364 12.73 -1.72 -15.84
C VAL A 364 12.87 -3.06 -15.14
N SER A 365 11.77 -3.56 -14.58
CA SER A 365 11.74 -4.82 -13.84
C SER A 365 12.14 -6.00 -14.73
N PRO A 366 12.77 -7.04 -14.17
CA PRO A 366 12.87 -8.35 -14.81
C PRO A 366 11.49 -8.85 -15.26
N MET A 367 11.36 -9.27 -16.52
CA MET A 367 10.14 -9.79 -17.14
C MET A 367 10.50 -10.89 -18.13
N ASP A 368 10.12 -12.13 -17.84
CA ASP A 368 10.38 -13.26 -18.73
C ASP A 368 9.65 -13.11 -20.06
N MET A 369 10.42 -13.13 -21.16
CA MET A 369 9.88 -12.95 -22.50
C MET A 369 9.71 -14.26 -23.26
N TYR A 370 10.22 -15.37 -22.71
CA TYR A 370 10.09 -16.72 -23.26
C TYR A 370 10.47 -16.81 -24.75
N SER A 371 11.49 -16.05 -25.15
CA SER A 371 11.87 -15.83 -26.56
C SER A 371 13.29 -16.29 -26.90
N SER A 372 13.95 -17.01 -25.99
CA SER A 372 15.26 -17.61 -26.23
C SER A 372 15.14 -18.98 -26.88
N VAL A 373 16.18 -19.40 -27.61
CA VAL A 373 16.29 -20.76 -28.18
C VAL A 373 17.45 -21.45 -27.49
N ASP A 374 17.17 -22.55 -26.80
CA ASP A 374 18.14 -23.30 -25.98
C ASP A 374 18.91 -22.44 -24.97
N GLY A 375 18.29 -21.36 -24.51
CA GLY A 375 18.89 -20.38 -23.59
C GLY A 375 19.64 -19.24 -24.27
N THR A 376 19.81 -19.26 -25.59
CA THR A 376 20.47 -18.18 -26.34
C THR A 376 19.50 -17.04 -26.63
N PRO A 377 19.76 -15.80 -26.17
CA PRO A 377 18.94 -14.65 -26.51
C PRO A 377 19.15 -14.24 -27.97
N GLY A 378 18.06 -13.95 -28.68
CA GLY A 378 18.08 -13.45 -30.06
C GLY A 378 17.74 -11.96 -30.22
N ASP A 379 17.45 -11.58 -31.47
CA ASP A 379 17.10 -10.20 -31.85
C ASP A 379 15.87 -9.63 -31.14
N PHE A 380 14.94 -10.49 -30.71
CA PHE A 380 13.83 -10.07 -29.87
C PHE A 380 14.32 -9.37 -28.59
N HIS A 381 15.28 -9.95 -27.88
CA HIS A 381 15.82 -9.39 -26.63
C HIS A 381 16.62 -8.11 -26.91
N LEU A 382 17.38 -8.08 -28.01
CA LEU A 382 18.09 -6.87 -28.43
C LEU A 382 17.12 -5.70 -28.61
N VAL A 383 16.05 -5.90 -29.39
CA VAL A 383 15.03 -4.86 -29.62
C VAL A 383 14.27 -4.56 -28.33
N HIS A 384 13.89 -5.58 -27.58
CA HIS A 384 13.13 -5.43 -26.35
C HIS A 384 13.88 -4.60 -25.31
N LEU A 385 15.08 -5.01 -24.93
CA LEU A 385 15.89 -4.36 -23.88
C LEU A 385 16.45 -3.03 -24.40
N GLY A 386 16.90 -2.99 -25.66
CA GLY A 386 17.40 -1.78 -26.30
C GLY A 386 16.36 -0.66 -26.34
N ALA A 387 15.10 -0.96 -26.66
CA ALA A 387 14.01 0.03 -26.67
C ALA A 387 13.75 0.65 -25.30
N ARG A 388 13.84 -0.12 -24.21
CA ARG A 388 13.66 0.39 -22.85
C ARG A 388 14.87 1.20 -22.37
N ALA A 389 16.07 0.79 -22.77
CA ALA A 389 17.29 1.52 -22.47
C ALA A 389 17.31 2.91 -23.13
N ILE A 390 17.04 3.00 -24.43
CA ILE A 390 16.89 4.29 -25.12
C ILE A 390 15.65 5.06 -24.64
N GLY A 391 14.68 4.35 -24.04
CA GLY A 391 13.49 4.88 -23.39
C GLY A 391 13.72 5.59 -22.05
N GLY A 392 14.97 5.73 -21.61
CA GLY A 392 15.39 6.66 -20.56
C GLY A 392 15.40 6.10 -19.14
N ALA A 393 15.13 4.82 -18.92
CA ALA A 393 15.26 4.20 -17.60
C ALA A 393 16.71 4.31 -17.07
N GLY A 394 16.87 4.44 -15.76
CA GLY A 394 18.18 4.46 -15.12
C GLY A 394 18.86 3.09 -15.16
N LEU A 395 18.09 2.03 -14.95
CA LEU A 395 18.53 0.64 -14.98
C LEU A 395 17.51 -0.21 -15.76
N VAL A 396 18.00 -1.04 -16.68
CA VAL A 396 17.21 -2.07 -17.37
C VAL A 396 17.64 -3.43 -16.87
N MET A 397 16.75 -4.17 -16.23
CA MET A 397 17.03 -5.56 -15.86
C MET A 397 16.64 -6.50 -17.00
N THR A 398 17.46 -7.53 -17.22
CA THR A 398 17.05 -8.67 -18.06
C THR A 398 15.90 -9.44 -17.42
N GLU A 399 15.28 -10.31 -18.20
CA GLU A 399 14.52 -11.44 -17.65
C GLU A 399 15.36 -12.33 -16.72
N MET A 400 14.73 -13.31 -16.07
CA MET A 400 15.47 -14.32 -15.31
C MET A 400 16.33 -15.16 -16.26
N ILE A 401 17.64 -15.04 -16.13
CA ILE A 401 18.61 -15.81 -16.89
C ILE A 401 18.96 -17.06 -16.08
N CYS A 402 18.68 -18.22 -16.67
CA CYS A 402 18.79 -19.51 -16.00
C CYS A 402 20.25 -19.98 -15.94
N THR A 403 20.64 -20.50 -14.78
CA THR A 403 22.03 -20.93 -14.50
C THR A 403 22.37 -22.32 -15.03
N SER A 404 21.37 -23.09 -15.45
CA SER A 404 21.49 -24.42 -16.06
C SER A 404 20.31 -24.67 -17.03
N ALA A 405 20.46 -25.65 -17.93
CA ALA A 405 19.41 -26.00 -18.90
C ALA A 405 18.15 -26.54 -18.21
N ASP A 406 18.32 -27.32 -17.14
CA ASP A 406 17.21 -27.89 -16.36
C ASP A 406 16.69 -26.91 -15.29
N GLY A 407 17.39 -25.79 -15.09
CA GLY A 407 16.97 -24.69 -14.23
C GLY A 407 16.02 -23.69 -14.90
N ARG A 408 15.61 -23.94 -16.15
CA ARG A 408 14.66 -23.08 -16.88
C ARG A 408 13.23 -23.25 -16.39
N ILE A 409 12.44 -22.19 -16.50
CA ILE A 409 10.99 -22.24 -16.33
C ILE A 409 10.40 -22.97 -17.53
N THR A 410 10.67 -22.43 -18.72
CA THR A 410 10.15 -22.92 -20.00
C THR A 410 11.29 -23.11 -21.01
N PRO A 411 11.08 -23.82 -22.13
CA PRO A 411 12.07 -23.90 -23.20
C PRO A 411 12.52 -22.54 -23.75
N GLY A 412 11.68 -21.51 -23.63
CA GLY A 412 11.92 -20.14 -24.11
C GLY A 412 12.73 -19.25 -23.16
N CYS A 413 13.11 -19.72 -21.97
CA CYS A 413 13.88 -18.91 -21.01
C CYS A 413 15.32 -18.68 -21.47
N GLY A 414 15.84 -17.46 -21.23
CA GLY A 414 17.26 -17.15 -21.39
C GLY A 414 18.16 -17.95 -20.43
N GLY A 415 19.40 -18.21 -20.85
CA GLY A 415 20.37 -18.97 -20.07
C GLY A 415 21.76 -18.35 -20.04
N LEU A 416 22.59 -18.81 -19.10
CA LEU A 416 24.01 -18.45 -18.98
C LEU A 416 24.90 -19.65 -18.60
N TYR A 417 24.52 -20.82 -19.08
CA TYR A 417 25.19 -22.09 -18.83
C TYR A 417 26.10 -22.58 -19.97
N ALA A 418 26.03 -21.97 -21.15
CA ALA A 418 26.85 -22.30 -22.32
C ALA A 418 27.72 -21.09 -22.75
N ASP A 419 28.76 -21.33 -23.56
CA ASP A 419 29.74 -20.30 -23.91
C ASP A 419 29.18 -19.33 -24.97
N GLU A 420 28.34 -19.84 -25.88
CA GLU A 420 27.62 -19.05 -26.89
C GLU A 420 26.69 -18.00 -26.24
N HIS A 421 26.16 -18.27 -25.04
CA HIS A 421 25.29 -17.34 -24.33
C HIS A 421 26.03 -16.06 -23.95
N VAL A 422 27.32 -16.14 -23.62
CA VAL A 422 28.13 -14.97 -23.23
C VAL A 422 28.22 -13.99 -24.40
N GLY A 423 28.49 -14.47 -25.60
CA GLY A 423 28.56 -13.64 -26.81
C GLY A 423 27.21 -13.02 -27.16
N ALA A 424 26.13 -13.79 -27.02
CA ALA A 424 24.78 -13.32 -27.31
C ALA A 424 24.31 -12.23 -26.35
N TRP A 425 24.53 -12.40 -25.04
CA TRP A 425 24.24 -11.36 -24.05
C TRP A 425 25.16 -10.14 -24.19
N ARG A 426 26.46 -10.34 -24.46
CA ARG A 426 27.40 -9.24 -24.67
C ARG A 426 26.93 -8.29 -25.78
N ARG A 427 26.44 -8.82 -26.90
CA ARG A 427 25.88 -8.00 -28.00
C ARG A 427 24.77 -7.06 -27.52
N ILE A 428 23.91 -7.52 -26.61
CA ILE A 428 22.80 -6.73 -26.07
C ILE A 428 23.31 -5.68 -25.09
N VAL A 429 24.24 -6.07 -24.21
CA VAL A 429 24.88 -5.17 -23.24
C VAL A 429 25.61 -4.03 -23.97
N GLU A 430 26.43 -4.36 -24.96
CA GLU A 430 27.16 -3.39 -25.78
C GLU A 430 26.22 -2.41 -26.49
N PHE A 431 25.09 -2.89 -27.04
CA PHE A 431 24.08 -2.02 -27.64
C PHE A 431 23.51 -1.01 -26.63
N VAL A 432 23.20 -1.46 -25.40
CA VAL A 432 22.68 -0.59 -24.34
C VAL A 432 23.70 0.48 -23.95
N HIS A 433 24.95 0.09 -23.77
CA HIS A 433 26.04 1.01 -23.42
C HIS A 433 26.39 1.99 -24.55
N GLU A 434 26.30 1.57 -25.81
CA GLU A 434 26.62 2.42 -26.96
C GLU A 434 25.53 3.47 -27.23
N HIS A 435 24.25 3.11 -27.04
CA HIS A 435 23.13 3.92 -27.54
C HIS A 435 22.27 4.58 -26.47
N SER A 436 22.56 4.36 -25.18
CA SER A 436 21.76 4.93 -24.10
C SER A 436 22.60 5.38 -22.91
N ARG A 437 21.94 5.94 -21.89
CA ARG A 437 22.55 6.22 -20.57
C ARG A 437 22.11 5.23 -19.48
N ALA A 438 21.36 4.20 -19.86
CA ALA A 438 20.89 3.20 -18.92
C ALA A 438 22.02 2.25 -18.55
N ALA A 439 22.06 1.82 -17.30
CA ALA A 439 22.77 0.63 -16.91
C ALA A 439 21.95 -0.62 -17.29
N ILE A 440 22.61 -1.77 -17.44
CA ILE A 440 21.95 -3.06 -17.66
C ILE A 440 22.35 -4.08 -16.59
N GLY A 441 21.35 -4.69 -15.95
CA GLY A 441 21.54 -5.69 -14.91
C GLY A 441 21.13 -7.10 -15.36
N CYS A 442 21.82 -8.10 -14.84
CA CYS A 442 21.57 -9.52 -15.07
C CYS A 442 20.88 -10.14 -13.85
N GLN A 443 19.66 -10.65 -14.02
CA GLN A 443 19.01 -11.45 -12.98
C GLN A 443 19.31 -12.94 -13.20
N LEU A 444 20.01 -13.59 -12.28
CA LEU A 444 20.29 -15.02 -12.32
C LEU A 444 19.30 -15.80 -11.46
N GLY A 445 18.79 -16.92 -11.98
CA GLY A 445 17.87 -17.77 -11.25
C GLY A 445 17.88 -19.24 -11.67
N HIS A 446 17.04 -20.01 -10.98
CA HIS A 446 16.79 -21.42 -11.24
C HIS A 446 15.35 -21.74 -10.83
N ALA A 447 14.55 -22.28 -11.75
CA ALA A 447 13.10 -22.41 -11.60
C ALA A 447 12.67 -23.42 -10.52
N GLY A 448 13.53 -24.38 -10.17
CA GLY A 448 13.25 -25.35 -9.10
C GLY A 448 12.02 -26.19 -9.42
N ARG A 449 11.07 -26.27 -8.49
CA ARG A 449 9.82 -27.04 -8.65
C ARG A 449 8.83 -26.42 -9.65
N LYS A 450 9.07 -25.18 -10.10
CA LYS A 450 8.27 -24.46 -11.10
C LYS A 450 8.88 -24.51 -12.51
N GLY A 451 9.90 -25.34 -12.71
CA GLY A 451 10.52 -25.56 -14.03
C GLY A 451 9.73 -26.50 -14.93
N SER A 452 10.20 -26.65 -16.16
CA SER A 452 9.65 -27.59 -17.16
C SER A 452 8.17 -27.34 -17.49
N THR A 453 7.79 -26.07 -17.65
CA THR A 453 6.43 -25.65 -18.00
C THR A 453 6.35 -25.09 -19.42
N GLN A 454 5.12 -25.00 -19.94
CA GLN A 454 4.82 -24.35 -21.21
C GLN A 454 5.09 -22.84 -21.12
N VAL A 455 5.30 -22.21 -22.29
CA VAL A 455 5.35 -20.74 -22.34
C VAL A 455 3.99 -20.15 -21.94
N LEU A 456 4.02 -18.93 -21.39
CA LEU A 456 2.87 -18.29 -20.75
C LEU A 456 1.55 -18.38 -21.56
N TRP A 457 1.61 -18.10 -22.86
CA TRP A 457 0.42 -18.06 -23.73
C TRP A 457 -0.05 -19.44 -24.23
N GLU A 458 0.70 -20.51 -23.98
CA GLU A 458 0.30 -21.89 -24.29
C GLU A 458 -0.34 -22.57 -23.08
N GLY A 459 0.18 -22.28 -21.88
CA GLY A 459 -0.39 -22.77 -20.62
C GLY A 459 0.47 -22.36 -19.43
N GLU A 460 0.13 -21.23 -18.80
CA GLU A 460 0.80 -20.77 -17.58
C GLU A 460 0.80 -21.85 -16.50
N ASP A 461 1.98 -22.09 -15.91
CA ASP A 461 2.25 -23.11 -14.88
C ASP A 461 1.91 -24.57 -15.27
N GLN A 462 1.50 -24.82 -16.52
CA GLN A 462 1.22 -26.16 -17.01
C GLN A 462 2.50 -26.87 -17.42
N PRO A 463 2.66 -28.17 -17.10
CA PRO A 463 3.82 -28.93 -17.56
C PRO A 463 3.86 -29.00 -19.09
N LEU A 464 5.05 -29.23 -19.65
CA LEU A 464 5.19 -29.48 -21.07
C LEU A 464 4.39 -30.74 -21.48
N PRO A 465 3.75 -30.75 -22.65
CA PRO A 465 3.07 -31.95 -23.16
C PRO A 465 4.04 -33.13 -23.36
N GLU A 466 5.25 -32.85 -23.85
CA GLU A 466 6.33 -33.80 -24.08
C GLU A 466 7.68 -33.15 -23.77
N GLY A 467 8.72 -33.95 -23.49
CA GLY A 467 10.09 -33.44 -23.31
C GLY A 467 10.36 -32.76 -21.96
N ASN A 468 9.58 -33.06 -20.92
CA ASN A 468 9.88 -32.57 -19.57
C ASN A 468 11.26 -33.04 -19.09
N TRP A 469 12.00 -32.16 -18.42
CA TRP A 469 13.27 -32.50 -17.76
C TRP A 469 13.06 -32.74 -16.25
N PRO A 470 13.97 -33.46 -15.58
CA PRO A 470 13.86 -33.70 -14.14
C PRO A 470 13.94 -32.40 -13.32
N LEU A 471 13.00 -32.20 -12.41
CA LEU A 471 13.01 -31.07 -11.48
C LEU A 471 13.70 -31.43 -10.17
N ILE A 472 14.35 -30.43 -9.57
CA ILE A 472 14.96 -30.50 -8.23
C ILE A 472 14.42 -29.37 -7.35
N ALA A 473 14.27 -29.65 -6.05
CA ALA A 473 13.69 -28.73 -5.07
C ALA A 473 14.18 -29.08 -3.65
N PRO A 474 13.99 -28.21 -2.64
CA PRO A 474 14.30 -28.54 -1.25
C PRO A 474 13.52 -29.76 -0.73
N SER A 475 12.28 -29.97 -1.21
CA SER A 475 11.42 -31.09 -0.81
C SER A 475 10.57 -31.59 -1.99
N PRO A 476 10.09 -32.85 -1.98
CA PRO A 476 9.38 -33.45 -3.11
C PRO A 476 7.90 -33.02 -3.16
N LEU A 477 7.67 -31.71 -3.26
CA LEU A 477 6.34 -31.09 -3.26
C LEU A 477 6.11 -30.38 -4.60
N PRO A 478 5.13 -30.83 -5.43
CA PRO A 478 4.81 -30.16 -6.69
C PRO A 478 4.23 -28.75 -6.45
N TYR A 479 4.33 -27.86 -7.43
CA TYR A 479 3.70 -26.54 -7.35
C TYR A 479 2.16 -26.63 -7.44
N LEU A 480 1.62 -27.27 -8.48
CA LEU A 480 0.19 -27.61 -8.60
C LEU A 480 -0.03 -29.10 -8.26
N PRO A 481 -0.69 -29.43 -7.13
CA PRO A 481 -0.94 -30.82 -6.76
C PRO A 481 -1.72 -31.59 -7.84
N GLY A 482 -1.18 -32.73 -8.26
CA GLY A 482 -1.78 -33.59 -9.30
C GLY A 482 -1.63 -33.08 -10.74
N VAL A 483 -1.00 -31.94 -10.96
CA VAL A 483 -0.79 -31.33 -12.28
C VAL A 483 0.70 -31.17 -12.58
N SER A 484 1.46 -30.47 -11.72
CA SER A 484 2.90 -30.27 -11.91
C SER A 484 3.69 -31.55 -11.61
N GLN A 485 4.86 -31.69 -12.23
CA GLN A 485 5.82 -32.74 -11.88
C GLN A 485 6.23 -32.64 -10.41
N VAL A 486 6.34 -33.79 -9.74
CA VAL A 486 6.92 -33.86 -8.38
C VAL A 486 8.44 -33.73 -8.51
N PRO A 487 9.06 -32.70 -7.92
CA PRO A 487 10.50 -32.54 -7.98
C PRO A 487 11.20 -33.60 -7.12
N ARG A 488 12.44 -33.92 -7.48
CA ARG A 488 13.30 -34.73 -6.61
C ARG A 488 13.86 -33.84 -5.51
N GLU A 489 13.87 -34.35 -4.27
CA GLU A 489 14.55 -33.70 -3.16
C GLU A 489 16.06 -33.59 -3.44
N MET A 490 16.62 -32.38 -3.28
CA MET A 490 18.03 -32.12 -3.47
C MET A 490 18.90 -32.81 -2.41
N THR A 491 19.95 -33.48 -2.88
CA THR A 491 21.05 -33.99 -2.07
C THR A 491 22.12 -32.91 -1.87
N ARG A 492 23.09 -33.17 -0.98
CA ARG A 492 24.25 -32.26 -0.82
C ARG A 492 24.99 -32.02 -2.15
N ALA A 493 25.15 -33.05 -2.97
CA ALA A 493 25.81 -32.95 -4.27
C ALA A 493 25.02 -32.05 -5.24
N ASP A 494 23.68 -32.10 -5.20
CA ASP A 494 22.83 -31.21 -6.01
C ASP A 494 22.97 -29.76 -5.55
N LEU A 495 22.99 -29.51 -4.24
CA LEU A 495 23.21 -28.17 -3.67
C LEU A 495 24.55 -27.59 -4.11
N ASP A 496 25.62 -28.40 -4.04
CA ASP A 496 26.94 -27.99 -4.50
C ASP A 496 26.98 -27.73 -6.01
N ALA A 497 26.36 -28.58 -6.83
CA ALA A 497 26.27 -28.38 -8.27
C ALA A 497 25.54 -27.08 -8.63
N VAL A 498 24.36 -26.84 -8.04
CA VAL A 498 23.61 -25.60 -8.27
C VAL A 498 24.41 -24.38 -7.84
N ARG A 499 25.08 -24.41 -6.68
CA ARG A 499 25.95 -23.30 -6.26
C ARG A 499 27.03 -23.03 -7.29
N GLU A 500 27.70 -24.06 -7.80
CA GLU A 500 28.73 -23.89 -8.84
C GLU A 500 28.14 -23.39 -10.17
N ASP A 501 26.89 -23.75 -10.51
CA ASP A 501 26.19 -23.25 -11.69
C ASP A 501 25.95 -21.73 -11.58
N PHE A 502 25.47 -21.26 -10.43
CA PHE A 502 25.33 -19.83 -10.12
C PHE A 502 26.69 -19.10 -10.18
N VAL A 503 27.76 -19.69 -9.64
CA VAL A 503 29.11 -19.12 -9.70
C VAL A 503 29.62 -19.01 -11.14
N ARG A 504 29.45 -20.05 -11.96
CA ARG A 504 29.84 -20.02 -13.39
C ARG A 504 29.04 -18.98 -14.17
N ALA A 505 27.73 -18.93 -13.97
CA ALA A 505 26.87 -17.92 -14.58
C ALA A 505 27.27 -16.50 -14.14
N THR A 506 27.64 -16.30 -12.86
CA THR A 506 28.12 -14.99 -12.36
C THR A 506 29.39 -14.54 -13.09
N ARG A 507 30.39 -15.41 -13.25
CA ARG A 507 31.61 -15.09 -14.01
C ARG A 507 31.30 -14.76 -15.47
N ARG A 508 30.33 -15.48 -16.07
CA ARG A 508 29.87 -15.25 -17.43
C ARG A 508 29.11 -13.94 -17.58
N ALA A 509 28.33 -13.55 -16.58
CA ALA A 509 27.63 -12.26 -16.56
C ALA A 509 28.65 -11.11 -16.55
N ASP A 510 29.72 -11.23 -15.77
CA ASP A 510 30.79 -10.22 -15.75
C ASP A 510 31.50 -10.17 -17.10
N ALA A 511 31.81 -11.34 -17.68
CA ALA A 511 32.41 -11.43 -19.02
C ALA A 511 31.49 -10.92 -20.14
N ALA A 512 30.17 -10.92 -19.95
CA ALA A 512 29.20 -10.31 -20.86
C ALA A 512 29.10 -8.79 -20.69
N GLY A 513 29.64 -8.24 -19.60
CA GLY A 513 29.76 -6.80 -19.37
C GLY A 513 28.64 -6.17 -18.53
N PHE A 514 27.80 -6.97 -17.85
CA PHE A 514 26.70 -6.41 -17.05
C PHE A 514 27.20 -5.49 -15.92
N ASP A 515 26.40 -4.47 -15.59
CA ASP A 515 26.72 -3.44 -14.59
C ASP A 515 26.30 -3.84 -13.17
N LEU A 516 25.26 -4.66 -13.07
CA LEU A 516 24.65 -5.13 -11.83
C LEU A 516 24.28 -6.61 -11.96
N LEU A 517 24.48 -7.36 -10.87
CA LEU A 517 24.02 -8.74 -10.76
C LEU A 517 22.89 -8.84 -9.74
N GLU A 518 21.79 -9.50 -10.08
CA GLU A 518 20.70 -9.80 -9.15
C GLU A 518 20.55 -11.31 -8.99
N ILE A 519 20.51 -11.80 -7.75
CA ILE A 519 20.20 -13.20 -7.46
C ILE A 519 18.70 -13.34 -7.18
N HIS A 520 18.01 -14.16 -7.98
CA HIS A 520 16.58 -14.37 -7.85
C HIS A 520 16.26 -15.37 -6.71
N MET A 521 15.76 -14.85 -5.60
CA MET A 521 15.32 -15.59 -4.40
C MET A 521 13.84 -15.32 -4.08
N ALA A 522 13.03 -15.21 -5.12
CA ALA A 522 11.63 -14.82 -5.02
C ALA A 522 10.77 -15.73 -5.88
N HIS A 523 9.47 -15.46 -5.85
CA HIS A 523 8.45 -16.00 -6.72
C HIS A 523 8.29 -17.53 -6.74
N GLY A 524 8.73 -18.20 -5.68
CA GLY A 524 8.61 -19.66 -5.57
C GLY A 524 9.55 -20.44 -6.47
N TYR A 525 10.58 -19.80 -7.02
CA TYR A 525 11.69 -20.47 -7.68
C TYR A 525 12.71 -20.98 -6.66
N LEU A 526 13.73 -21.71 -7.10
CA LEU A 526 14.52 -22.60 -6.25
C LEU A 526 14.97 -21.97 -4.92
N LEU A 527 15.62 -20.79 -4.94
CA LEU A 527 16.11 -20.17 -3.71
C LEU A 527 14.97 -19.64 -2.82
N SER A 528 13.86 -19.21 -3.41
CA SER A 528 12.62 -18.87 -2.68
C SER A 528 11.97 -20.09 -2.04
N GLU A 529 12.06 -21.26 -2.69
CA GLU A 529 11.54 -22.52 -2.14
C GLU A 529 12.30 -22.90 -0.87
N PHE A 530 13.60 -22.66 -0.79
CA PHE A 530 14.34 -22.92 0.45
C PHE A 530 13.87 -22.04 1.61
N LEU A 531 13.53 -20.77 1.35
CA LEU A 531 13.12 -19.81 2.37
C LEU A 531 11.76 -20.15 3.01
N SER A 532 10.81 -20.63 2.20
CA SER A 532 9.44 -20.83 2.65
C SER A 532 9.26 -22.14 3.42
N PRO A 533 8.63 -22.11 4.62
CA PRO A 533 8.25 -23.34 5.34
C PRO A 533 7.20 -24.18 4.60
N LEU A 534 6.48 -23.60 3.62
CA LEU A 534 5.45 -24.31 2.84
C LEU A 534 6.05 -25.26 1.80
N THR A 535 7.31 -25.02 1.42
CA THR A 535 7.96 -25.71 0.31
C THR A 535 9.27 -26.38 0.72
N ASN A 536 9.87 -25.96 1.83
CA ASN A 536 11.03 -26.61 2.46
C ASN A 536 10.64 -27.25 3.80
N VAL A 537 10.41 -28.57 3.75
CA VAL A 537 10.10 -29.43 4.91
C VAL A 537 11.26 -30.38 5.24
N ARG A 538 12.47 -30.03 4.83
CA ARG A 538 13.67 -30.83 5.11
C ARG A 538 13.90 -30.95 6.61
N SER A 539 14.52 -32.05 7.03
CA SER A 539 14.91 -32.30 8.43
C SER A 539 16.39 -32.01 8.71
N ASP A 540 17.17 -31.67 7.68
CA ASP A 540 18.59 -31.36 7.80
C ASP A 540 18.85 -29.88 8.10
N GLU A 541 20.12 -29.46 8.04
CA GLU A 541 20.53 -28.09 8.31
C GLU A 541 19.88 -27.05 7.38
N TYR A 542 19.43 -27.45 6.18
CA TYR A 542 18.79 -26.56 5.21
C TYR A 542 17.29 -26.42 5.41
N GLY A 543 16.65 -27.32 6.15
CA GLY A 543 15.25 -27.15 6.60
C GLY A 543 15.14 -26.46 7.96
N THR A 544 16.17 -26.62 8.81
CA THR A 544 16.24 -25.96 10.12
C THR A 544 16.72 -24.50 10.02
N ASP A 545 17.67 -24.20 9.14
CA ASP A 545 18.00 -22.84 8.70
C ASP A 545 17.70 -22.67 7.20
N ARG A 546 16.46 -22.29 6.91
CA ARG A 546 15.92 -22.13 5.55
C ARG A 546 16.66 -21.12 4.68
N ALA A 547 17.31 -20.13 5.30
CA ALA A 547 18.08 -19.13 4.58
C ALA A 547 19.53 -19.56 4.30
N LYS A 548 19.97 -20.71 4.84
CA LYS A 548 21.35 -21.19 4.70
C LYS A 548 21.77 -21.36 3.24
N PHE A 549 21.04 -22.14 2.45
CA PHE A 549 21.40 -22.38 1.05
C PHE A 549 21.33 -21.12 0.17
N PRO A 550 20.25 -20.29 0.24
CA PRO A 550 20.23 -19.00 -0.46
C PRO A 550 21.44 -18.10 -0.15
N LEU A 551 21.88 -18.05 1.12
CA LEU A 551 23.05 -17.26 1.52
C LEU A 551 24.37 -17.88 1.08
N GLU A 552 24.50 -19.21 1.07
CA GLU A 552 25.68 -19.90 0.50
C GLU A 552 25.85 -19.57 -0.99
N VAL A 553 24.76 -19.59 -1.76
CA VAL A 553 24.76 -19.20 -3.17
C VAL A 553 25.13 -17.73 -3.33
N PHE A 554 24.49 -16.84 -2.57
CA PHE A 554 24.78 -15.40 -2.63
C PHE A 554 26.24 -15.09 -2.33
N ALA A 555 26.77 -15.62 -1.23
CA ALA A 555 28.15 -15.39 -0.82
C ALA A 555 29.15 -15.94 -1.86
N ALA A 556 28.86 -17.09 -2.46
CA ALA A 556 29.71 -17.67 -3.50
C ALA A 556 29.72 -16.81 -4.78
N CYS A 557 28.57 -16.30 -5.21
CA CYS A 557 28.49 -15.35 -6.33
C CYS A 557 29.19 -14.02 -6.00
N ARG A 558 28.97 -13.49 -4.79
CA ARG A 558 29.59 -12.24 -4.32
C ARG A 558 31.12 -12.33 -4.31
N ALA A 559 31.68 -13.49 -4.00
CA ALA A 559 33.12 -13.74 -4.00
C ALA A 559 33.78 -13.71 -5.39
N VAL A 560 33.01 -13.92 -6.47
CA VAL A 560 33.53 -13.90 -7.85
C VAL A 560 33.05 -12.71 -8.68
N TRP A 561 32.04 -11.96 -8.22
CA TRP A 561 31.59 -10.72 -8.82
C TRP A 561 32.53 -9.56 -8.44
N PRO A 562 32.86 -8.62 -9.35
CA PRO A 562 33.76 -7.49 -9.03
C PRO A 562 33.25 -6.63 -7.87
N ALA A 563 34.13 -6.30 -6.92
CA ALA A 563 33.75 -5.66 -5.65
C ALA A 563 33.21 -4.23 -5.82
N GLU A 564 33.54 -3.55 -6.92
CA GLU A 564 33.06 -2.23 -7.31
C GLU A 564 31.67 -2.25 -7.95
N LYS A 565 31.22 -3.40 -8.47
CA LYS A 565 29.91 -3.56 -9.10
C LYS A 565 28.86 -3.98 -8.07
N PRO A 566 27.66 -3.37 -8.10
CA PRO A 566 26.56 -3.77 -7.23
C PRO A 566 26.12 -5.21 -7.43
N MET A 567 25.70 -5.84 -6.33
CA MET A 567 25.01 -7.11 -6.34
C MET A 567 23.74 -7.03 -5.48
N SER A 568 22.60 -7.33 -6.08
CA SER A 568 21.29 -7.32 -5.42
C SER A 568 20.76 -8.74 -5.21
N ALA A 569 19.72 -8.84 -4.38
CA ALA A 569 18.88 -10.02 -4.29
C ALA A 569 17.42 -9.60 -4.46
N ARG A 570 16.66 -10.36 -5.25
CA ARG A 570 15.21 -10.22 -5.32
C ARG A 570 14.55 -11.23 -4.40
N ILE A 571 13.68 -10.78 -3.50
CA ILE A 571 13.00 -11.63 -2.51
C ILE A 571 11.47 -11.52 -2.60
N SER A 572 10.76 -12.59 -2.21
CA SER A 572 9.34 -12.52 -1.88
C SER A 572 9.20 -12.19 -0.40
N ALA A 573 8.73 -10.99 -0.05
CA ALA A 573 8.61 -10.55 1.34
C ALA A 573 7.43 -11.15 2.10
N THR A 574 6.56 -11.89 1.41
CA THR A 574 5.54 -12.74 2.02
C THR A 574 5.08 -13.78 1.00
N ASP A 575 4.66 -14.94 1.48
CA ASP A 575 4.02 -15.99 0.67
C ASP A 575 2.53 -15.74 0.43
N TRP A 576 1.89 -14.83 1.19
CA TRP A 576 0.43 -14.61 1.23
C TRP A 576 -0.39 -15.85 1.62
N VAL A 577 0.20 -16.74 2.40
CA VAL A 577 -0.44 -17.95 2.94
C VAL A 577 -0.09 -18.07 4.42
N ASP A 578 -1.09 -18.39 5.24
CA ASP A 578 -0.91 -18.59 6.68
C ASP A 578 0.15 -19.66 6.97
N GLY A 579 1.06 -19.34 7.90
CA GLY A 579 2.19 -20.22 8.24
C GLY A 579 3.32 -20.23 7.20
N GLY A 580 3.22 -19.43 6.13
CA GLY A 580 4.29 -19.18 5.17
C GLY A 580 5.33 -18.16 5.62
N PHE A 581 6.28 -17.87 4.74
CA PHE A 581 7.26 -16.79 4.93
C PHE A 581 6.53 -15.44 5.01
N ASP A 582 6.88 -14.61 5.98
CA ASP A 582 6.19 -13.34 6.23
C ASP A 582 7.11 -12.11 6.22
N GLY A 583 6.53 -10.94 6.49
CA GLY A 583 7.26 -9.68 6.47
C GLY A 583 8.32 -9.55 7.57
N ASP A 584 8.18 -10.24 8.70
CA ASP A 584 9.18 -10.25 9.78
C ASP A 584 10.35 -11.15 9.38
N ASP A 585 10.06 -12.32 8.77
CA ASP A 585 11.07 -13.18 8.15
C ASP A 585 11.85 -12.44 7.06
N ALA A 586 11.16 -11.64 6.22
CA ALA A 586 11.77 -10.85 5.16
C ALA A 586 12.79 -9.84 5.70
N VAL A 587 12.46 -9.13 6.79
CA VAL A 587 13.39 -8.20 7.46
C VAL A 587 14.58 -8.94 8.06
N ALA A 588 14.34 -10.08 8.72
CA ALA A 588 15.42 -10.90 9.28
C ALA A 588 16.37 -11.44 8.18
N PHE A 589 15.81 -11.90 7.07
CA PHE A 589 16.59 -12.37 5.93
C PHE A 589 17.37 -11.24 5.25
N ALA A 590 16.77 -10.06 5.08
CA ALA A 590 17.44 -8.89 4.53
C ALA A 590 18.68 -8.48 5.36
N ARG A 591 18.62 -8.57 6.70
CA ARG A 591 19.80 -8.32 7.56
C ARG A 591 20.92 -9.33 7.29
N ARG A 592 20.59 -10.61 7.10
CA ARG A 592 21.58 -11.64 6.74
C ARG A 592 22.14 -11.44 5.33
N LEU A 593 21.35 -10.92 4.39
CA LEU A 593 21.83 -10.52 3.07
C LEU A 593 22.82 -9.34 3.16
N VAL A 594 22.58 -8.35 4.03
CA VAL A 594 23.55 -7.27 4.30
C VAL A 594 24.87 -7.85 4.79
N GLU A 595 24.84 -8.77 5.74
CA GLU A 595 26.04 -9.46 6.25
C GLU A 595 26.77 -10.26 5.16
N ALA A 596 26.03 -10.82 4.20
CA ALA A 596 26.59 -11.54 3.05
C ALA A 596 27.12 -10.61 1.93
N GLY A 597 27.01 -9.28 2.09
CA GLY A 597 27.52 -8.29 1.15
C GLY A 597 26.52 -7.85 0.06
N CYS A 598 25.22 -7.99 0.30
CA CYS A 598 24.17 -7.46 -0.57
C CYS A 598 24.13 -5.93 -0.52
N ASP A 599 23.97 -5.31 -1.68
CA ASP A 599 24.01 -3.85 -1.83
C ASP A 599 22.63 -3.19 -1.86
N ILE A 600 21.64 -3.91 -2.37
CA ILE A 600 20.26 -3.45 -2.53
C ILE A 600 19.33 -4.66 -2.63
N VAL A 601 18.13 -4.60 -2.05
CA VAL A 601 17.14 -5.68 -2.14
C VAL A 601 15.99 -5.26 -3.06
N ASP A 602 15.67 -6.07 -4.07
CA ASP A 602 14.42 -5.92 -4.85
C ASP A 602 13.28 -6.67 -4.16
N VAL A 603 12.25 -5.93 -3.74
CA VAL A 603 11.24 -6.43 -2.81
C VAL A 603 9.93 -6.72 -3.54
N SER A 604 9.73 -8.00 -3.86
CA SER A 604 8.49 -8.54 -4.42
C SER A 604 7.70 -9.33 -3.38
N THR A 605 6.65 -10.05 -3.77
CA THR A 605 5.86 -10.93 -2.90
C THR A 605 5.29 -12.13 -3.67
N GLY A 606 4.88 -13.17 -2.96
CA GLY A 606 4.04 -14.26 -3.44
C GLY A 606 4.69 -15.20 -4.44
N GLN A 607 3.83 -15.89 -5.19
CA GLN A 607 4.13 -16.90 -6.21
C GLN A 607 4.80 -18.20 -5.70
N VAL A 608 4.90 -18.35 -4.38
CA VAL A 608 5.44 -19.54 -3.72
C VAL A 608 4.44 -20.69 -3.68
N SER A 609 3.16 -20.39 -3.42
CA SER A 609 2.05 -21.33 -3.38
C SER A 609 0.90 -20.86 -4.29
N PRO A 610 0.18 -21.76 -4.98
CA PRO A 610 -1.03 -21.40 -5.71
C PRO A 610 -2.17 -20.93 -4.78
N ASP A 611 -2.11 -21.24 -3.49
CA ASP A 611 -3.13 -20.88 -2.50
C ASP A 611 -3.01 -19.43 -1.99
N GLN A 612 -2.03 -18.67 -2.50
CA GLN A 612 -1.79 -17.29 -2.11
C GLN A 612 -3.04 -16.40 -2.27
N GLN A 613 -3.23 -15.47 -1.34
CA GLN A 613 -4.28 -14.44 -1.42
C GLN A 613 -3.68 -13.03 -1.33
N PRO A 614 -3.01 -12.51 -2.39
CA PRO A 614 -2.40 -11.20 -2.34
C PRO A 614 -3.42 -10.08 -2.19
N ALA A 615 -3.14 -9.14 -1.28
CA ALA A 615 -3.95 -7.95 -1.09
C ALA A 615 -3.64 -6.89 -2.18
N TYR A 616 -4.07 -7.14 -3.41
CA TYR A 616 -3.80 -6.25 -4.55
C TYR A 616 -4.33 -4.83 -4.34
N GLY A 617 -3.57 -3.86 -4.85
CA GLY A 617 -3.88 -2.44 -4.78
C GLY A 617 -2.72 -1.62 -5.31
N ARG A 618 -2.87 -0.29 -5.30
CA ARG A 618 -1.79 0.64 -5.71
C ARG A 618 -0.55 0.42 -4.84
N SER A 619 0.57 0.12 -5.50
CA SER A 619 1.88 -0.07 -4.86
C SER A 619 1.84 -1.05 -3.68
N TYR A 620 1.09 -2.16 -3.82
CA TYR A 620 0.75 -3.05 -2.70
C TYR A 620 1.95 -3.71 -2.01
N GLN A 621 3.10 -3.84 -2.68
CA GLN A 621 4.31 -4.43 -2.09
C GLN A 621 5.26 -3.38 -1.48
N THR A 622 5.07 -2.09 -1.79
CA THR A 622 5.91 -1.00 -1.26
C THR A 622 6.01 -0.99 0.27
N PRO A 623 4.98 -1.34 1.07
CA PRO A 623 5.12 -1.45 2.52
C PRO A 623 6.21 -2.42 2.97
N TYR A 624 6.42 -3.52 2.25
CA TYR A 624 7.49 -4.46 2.57
C TYR A 624 8.87 -3.87 2.24
N ALA A 625 8.98 -3.18 1.11
CA ALA A 625 10.21 -2.49 0.73
C ALA A 625 10.59 -1.43 1.77
N ASP A 626 9.62 -0.60 2.16
CA ASP A 626 9.74 0.44 3.17
C ASP A 626 10.18 -0.15 4.53
N ARG A 627 9.55 -1.25 4.98
CA ARG A 627 9.96 -1.95 6.19
C ARG A 627 11.40 -2.44 6.12
N ILE A 628 11.78 -3.15 5.06
CA ILE A 628 13.15 -3.67 4.90
C ILE A 628 14.16 -2.53 4.88
N ARG A 629 13.86 -1.45 4.16
CA ARG A 629 14.74 -0.28 4.07
C ARG A 629 15.11 0.28 5.43
N HIS A 630 14.10 0.52 6.28
CA HIS A 630 14.31 1.17 7.57
C HIS A 630 14.68 0.20 8.70
N GLU A 631 14.19 -1.04 8.69
CA GLU A 631 14.43 -2.01 9.75
C GLU A 631 15.70 -2.87 9.52
N ALA A 632 16.09 -3.11 8.26
CA ALA A 632 17.35 -3.78 7.91
C ALA A 632 18.47 -2.79 7.52
N GLY A 633 18.14 -1.54 7.21
CA GLY A 633 19.13 -0.49 6.95
C GLY A 633 19.86 -0.64 5.62
N ILE A 634 19.21 -1.22 4.61
CA ILE A 634 19.75 -1.46 3.26
C ILE A 634 18.92 -0.69 2.23
N PRO A 635 19.52 -0.18 1.13
CA PRO A 635 18.75 0.32 0.02
C PRO A 635 17.77 -0.71 -0.53
N VAL A 636 16.65 -0.27 -1.08
CA VAL A 636 15.65 -1.18 -1.67
C VAL A 636 15.12 -0.69 -3.03
N ILE A 637 14.72 -1.65 -3.86
CA ILE A 637 13.90 -1.45 -5.05
C ILE A 637 12.46 -1.82 -4.69
N ALA A 638 11.52 -0.87 -4.87
CA ALA A 638 10.10 -1.15 -4.73
C ALA A 638 9.50 -1.55 -6.08
N VAL A 639 8.68 -2.60 -6.09
CA VAL A 639 7.95 -3.08 -7.28
C VAL A 639 6.52 -3.47 -6.89
N GLY A 640 5.65 -3.73 -7.87
CA GLY A 640 4.30 -4.26 -7.65
C GLY A 640 3.21 -3.19 -7.74
N ALA A 641 2.56 -3.13 -8.90
CA ALA A 641 1.50 -2.16 -9.22
C ALA A 641 1.92 -0.70 -8.98
N ILE A 642 3.17 -0.37 -9.32
CA ILE A 642 3.65 1.00 -9.56
C ILE A 642 3.41 1.26 -11.05
N SER A 643 2.52 2.20 -11.35
CA SER A 643 1.96 2.39 -12.69
C SER A 643 2.04 3.82 -13.20
N SER A 644 2.29 4.80 -12.33
CA SER A 644 2.38 6.22 -12.70
C SER A 644 3.68 6.87 -12.22
N TYR A 645 4.11 7.96 -12.87
CA TYR A 645 5.25 8.74 -12.41
C TYR A 645 5.00 9.33 -11.02
N ASP A 646 3.73 9.56 -10.69
CA ASP A 646 3.30 10.09 -9.40
C ASP A 646 3.46 9.05 -8.28
N ASP A 647 3.25 7.77 -8.58
CA ASP A 647 3.62 6.66 -7.68
C ASP A 647 5.12 6.70 -7.39
N VAL A 648 5.95 6.80 -8.42
CA VAL A 648 7.42 6.82 -8.27
C VAL A 648 7.87 8.03 -7.45
N ASN A 649 7.40 9.23 -7.79
CA ASN A 649 7.75 10.44 -7.05
C ASN A 649 7.33 10.36 -5.58
N THR A 650 6.11 9.86 -5.31
CA THR A 650 5.62 9.70 -3.94
C THR A 650 6.49 8.72 -3.15
N ILE A 651 6.83 7.57 -3.73
CA ILE A 651 7.62 6.52 -3.06
C ILE A 651 9.04 7.03 -2.74
N ILE A 652 9.71 7.64 -3.72
CA ILE A 652 11.08 8.15 -3.55
C ILE A 652 11.09 9.32 -2.55
N LEU A 653 10.21 10.31 -2.71
CA LEU A 653 10.23 11.49 -1.85
C LEU A 653 9.82 11.19 -0.40
N ALA A 654 8.93 10.22 -0.18
CA ALA A 654 8.59 9.75 1.17
C ALA A 654 9.71 8.92 1.83
N GLY A 655 10.78 8.59 1.09
CA GLY A 655 11.87 7.75 1.59
C GLY A 655 11.46 6.29 1.84
N ARG A 656 10.51 5.77 1.06
CA ARG A 656 10.02 4.38 1.15
C ARG A 656 10.84 3.40 0.34
N ALA A 657 11.51 3.89 -0.71
CA ALA A 657 12.44 3.11 -1.52
C ALA A 657 13.51 4.01 -2.12
N ASP A 658 14.59 3.39 -2.62
CA ASP A 658 15.70 4.10 -3.25
C ASP A 658 15.60 4.03 -4.78
N LEU A 659 14.98 2.97 -5.31
CA LEU A 659 14.62 2.79 -6.71
C LEU A 659 13.19 2.24 -6.84
N CYS A 660 12.56 2.47 -7.99
CA CYS A 660 11.24 1.91 -8.30
C CYS A 660 11.32 1.10 -9.60
N ALA A 661 10.95 -0.18 -9.53
CA ALA A 661 10.85 -1.05 -10.68
C ALA A 661 9.42 -1.09 -11.24
N LEU A 662 9.32 -0.93 -12.55
CA LEU A 662 8.08 -0.98 -13.31
C LEU A 662 8.19 -2.08 -14.37
N ALA A 663 7.14 -2.89 -14.48
CA ALA A 663 7.06 -4.01 -15.43
C ALA A 663 6.09 -3.66 -16.57
N ARG A 664 4.80 -3.94 -16.36
CA ARG A 664 3.71 -3.71 -17.34
C ARG A 664 3.68 -2.30 -17.95
N PRO A 665 3.96 -1.20 -17.23
CA PRO A 665 4.08 0.13 -17.85
C PRO A 665 5.10 0.17 -19.00
N HIS A 666 6.26 -0.46 -18.86
CA HIS A 666 7.29 -0.55 -19.91
C HIS A 666 6.99 -1.61 -20.99
N LEU A 667 6.05 -2.54 -20.75
CA LEU A 667 5.51 -3.40 -21.81
C LEU A 667 4.54 -2.63 -22.69
N TRP A 668 3.70 -1.78 -22.08
CA TRP A 668 2.75 -0.93 -22.77
C TRP A 668 3.46 0.21 -23.54
N ASP A 669 4.47 0.82 -22.91
CA ASP A 669 5.20 1.95 -23.46
C ASP A 669 6.71 1.81 -23.15
N PRO A 670 7.55 1.41 -24.11
CA PRO A 670 8.99 1.26 -23.88
C PRO A 670 9.70 2.58 -23.57
N HIS A 671 9.10 3.73 -23.92
CA HIS A 671 9.64 5.07 -23.67
C HIS A 671 8.95 5.78 -22.50
N TRP A 672 8.24 5.03 -21.64
CA TRP A 672 7.46 5.54 -20.51
C TRP A 672 8.24 6.55 -19.65
N THR A 673 9.52 6.30 -19.40
CA THR A 673 10.36 7.20 -18.56
C THR A 673 10.59 8.55 -19.24
N LEU A 674 10.86 8.57 -20.55
CA LEU A 674 11.00 9.80 -21.33
C LEU A 674 9.66 10.56 -21.44
N HIS A 675 8.55 9.86 -21.62
CA HIS A 675 7.22 10.50 -21.63
C HIS A 675 6.88 11.11 -20.25
N ALA A 676 7.15 10.37 -19.16
CA ALA A 676 7.01 10.88 -17.81
C ALA A 676 7.88 12.13 -17.54
N ALA A 677 9.07 12.21 -18.15
CA ALA A 677 9.91 13.39 -18.06
C ALA A 677 9.30 14.58 -18.81
N ALA A 678 8.84 14.36 -20.05
CA ALA A 678 8.20 15.39 -20.85
C ALA A 678 6.91 15.94 -20.20
N GLU A 679 6.08 15.06 -19.63
CA GLU A 679 4.86 15.43 -18.91
C GLU A 679 5.14 16.26 -17.64
N GLN A 680 6.30 16.04 -17.01
CA GLN A 680 6.73 16.77 -15.82
C GLN A 680 7.66 17.95 -16.14
N GLY A 681 7.90 18.26 -17.43
CA GLY A 681 8.77 19.36 -17.85
C GLY A 681 10.26 19.15 -17.57
N VAL A 682 10.70 17.91 -17.39
CA VAL A 682 12.10 17.55 -17.13
C VAL A 682 12.84 17.30 -18.44
N ASP A 683 13.95 18.01 -18.63
CA ASP A 683 14.84 17.80 -19.78
C ASP A 683 15.76 16.61 -19.52
N MET A 684 15.37 15.45 -20.05
CA MET A 684 16.19 14.24 -20.04
C MET A 684 17.00 14.07 -21.31
N HIS A 685 18.03 13.22 -21.27
CA HIS A 685 18.76 12.85 -22.47
C HIS A 685 17.87 12.01 -23.43
N TRP A 686 17.49 12.62 -24.56
CA TRP A 686 16.96 11.92 -25.72
C TRP A 686 18.09 11.62 -26.71
N ILE A 687 18.11 10.40 -27.27
CA ILE A 687 19.03 10.09 -28.37
C ILE A 687 18.82 11.08 -29.53
N PRO A 688 19.88 11.46 -30.27
CA PRO A 688 19.78 12.49 -31.32
C PRO A 688 18.62 12.28 -32.30
N GLN A 689 18.33 11.03 -32.64
CA GLN A 689 17.32 10.60 -33.58
C GLN A 689 15.88 10.84 -33.08
N TYR A 690 15.66 10.87 -31.76
CA TYR A 690 14.32 11.03 -31.15
C TYR A 690 14.06 12.43 -30.60
N ARG A 691 14.99 13.38 -30.74
CA ARG A 691 14.84 14.73 -30.18
C ARG A 691 13.58 15.46 -30.63
N SER A 692 13.10 15.24 -31.85
CA SER A 692 11.85 15.83 -32.35
C SER A 692 10.60 15.28 -31.64
N GLY A 693 10.71 14.12 -30.98
CA GLY A 693 9.68 13.50 -30.15
C GLY A 693 9.73 13.88 -28.67
N SER A 694 10.65 14.77 -28.26
CA SER A 694 10.81 15.20 -26.85
C SER A 694 9.64 15.98 -26.26
N ARG A 695 8.57 16.18 -27.03
CA ARG A 695 7.34 16.87 -26.62
C ARG A 695 6.14 16.06 -27.09
N ALA A 696 5.07 16.08 -26.28
CA ALA A 696 3.81 15.46 -26.67
C ALA A 696 3.34 16.01 -28.03
N PRO A 697 2.96 15.13 -28.99
CA PRO A 697 2.40 15.57 -30.26
C PRO A 697 1.14 16.41 -30.05
N ASN A 698 1.03 17.53 -30.75
CA ASN A 698 -0.17 18.35 -30.69
C ASN A 698 -1.34 17.60 -31.36
N THR A 699 -2.36 17.24 -30.57
CA THR A 699 -3.56 16.53 -31.07
C THR A 699 -4.61 17.46 -31.67
N GLY A 700 -4.36 18.79 -31.68
CA GLY A 700 -5.30 19.81 -32.14
C GLY A 700 -6.49 20.05 -31.19
N LYS A 701 -6.63 19.24 -30.13
CA LYS A 701 -7.66 19.40 -29.08
C LYS A 701 -7.21 20.31 -27.94
N ASP A 702 -5.89 20.46 -27.75
CA ASP A 702 -5.29 21.48 -26.89
C ASP A 702 -5.12 22.80 -27.66
N VAL A 703 -6.23 23.35 -28.14
CA VAL A 703 -6.25 24.79 -28.38
C VAL A 703 -6.24 25.43 -27.00
N ARG A 704 -5.04 25.76 -26.49
CA ARG A 704 -4.93 26.76 -25.42
C ARG A 704 -5.86 27.90 -25.84
N ARG A 705 -6.96 28.12 -25.11
CA ARG A 705 -7.79 29.31 -25.32
C ARG A 705 -6.80 30.47 -25.32
N MET A 706 -6.71 31.19 -26.44
CA MET A 706 -5.95 32.43 -26.45
C MET A 706 -6.41 33.22 -25.22
N PRO A 707 -5.49 33.69 -24.36
CA PRO A 707 -5.90 34.58 -23.28
C PRO A 707 -6.71 35.71 -23.93
N LEU A 708 -7.89 35.98 -23.36
CA LEU A 708 -8.75 37.07 -23.81
C LEU A 708 -7.93 38.36 -23.72
N ARG A 709 -7.36 38.81 -24.83
CA ARG A 709 -6.75 40.14 -24.91
C ARG A 709 -7.89 41.14 -24.96
N ARG A 710 -8.16 41.78 -23.82
CA ARG A 710 -8.99 42.98 -23.76
C ARG A 710 -8.09 44.17 -24.07
N PHE A 711 -8.49 45.02 -25.01
CA PHE A 711 -7.76 46.24 -25.36
C PHE A 711 -7.85 47.32 -24.28
N ASP A 712 -8.63 47.09 -23.23
CA ASP A 712 -9.05 48.09 -22.24
C ASP A 712 -8.25 47.99 -20.92
N GLU A 713 -7.31 47.04 -20.81
CA GLU A 713 -6.45 46.90 -19.64
C GLU A 713 -5.15 47.68 -19.86
N VAL A 714 -5.06 48.85 -19.24
CA VAL A 714 -3.83 49.63 -19.11
C VAL A 714 -2.93 48.90 -18.10
N PRO A 715 -1.63 48.67 -18.40
CA PRO A 715 -0.71 48.04 -17.45
C PRO A 715 -0.58 48.89 -16.18
N ALA A 716 -0.77 48.26 -15.02
CA ALA A 716 -0.35 48.79 -13.72
C ALA A 716 1.07 48.32 -13.39
#